data_AF-R4W9B4-F1
#
_entry.id   AF-R4W9B4-F1
#
_cell.length_a   1.000
_cell.length_b   1.000
_cell.length_c   1.000
_cell.angle_alpha   90.00
_cell.angle_beta   90.00
_cell.angle_gamma   90.00
#
_symmetry.space_group_name_H-M   'P 1'
#
loop_
_entity.id
_entity.type
_entity.pdbx_description
1 polymer ?
#
loop_
_entity_poly.entity_id
_entity_poly.type
_entity_poly.pdbx_seq_one_letter_code
_entity_poly.pdbx_strand_id
1 'polypeptide(L)'
;MPAGLDVGAARIVAATADGTDGARNAALAVDRSDYVEDFLEGADTPSIETDDGIVALGDAAPEVATIANDSPTRLLAADSTLPIDDVPAAVEALLRGLVGEGSGPLRYAPPSGVDAGPIEEAASALGYDPAPVEPGLAVLYDALDAPPTGLGVVVDGTRTIATLVVAGVPVSRSELSRGGDWIDQEIASATGNDPEEVAELRANADLEDPNSGALALRYDTLLSNLAIAIAEESPAVDEPVPIVVAGAAAPMGIDGRLEDALDDVDLPFAVASIDRAEDPEFAAARGALVAAEDGSQIETDGAEADPATAGFATGLADESAATIALASGSGTAASESGTAASGGADAAQKGGADAPAPATAAGTDASDPGASAASGSPELDAEREELRERLQRLEDRIGIDDEQPLDEDVAALAEEVATLVALREDVSALEAAVEDESDAGASGVDVEALQTELETVADSLESRADDLEEQVAATPDAERVEDLEARLEALPPIADLADMAERVGAIDAEELSEVADSLDEQSASAEAVEERTDALADDVDGLHDDLDGLQEDVDDLHENLDALEDVSTDLDALSDDVDAVESAVESLEDDVVDEATIDAIRERVDVVETTVEDVEADFEDAASTTDLEDVEERLEDADEELDGARADIENVESRVGDLEGEVPDPDLVDALSVDLEALRGRVEELEASVEDRFQDTQDRLQTVEDDLDAIDANAADAEELATIESDVATLESTVEDAEADRAELDGAFDDLRADHGAAIEDLEADVADLETAVEEFPDDSVGITQHQNAITRVESRMDEIEKTIAEVDANAESGPGRAAILVLGLGLAAVGGLGAGLATLSDQVALAGGFVGVPLVAVVVAWYVS
;
A
#
# COMPACT_ATOMS: atom_id res chain seq x y z
N MET A 1 -10.53 -37.97 -7.59
CA MET A 1 -10.32 -37.23 -8.85
C MET A 1 -9.58 -35.96 -8.48
N PRO A 2 -8.79 -35.35 -9.38
CA PRO A 2 -8.17 -34.08 -9.06
C PRO A 2 -9.24 -33.00 -8.84
N ALA A 3 -8.91 -32.01 -8.02
CA ALA A 3 -9.75 -30.85 -7.75
C ALA A 3 -8.89 -29.58 -7.73
N GLY A 4 -9.47 -28.48 -8.21
CA GLY A 4 -8.91 -27.15 -8.08
C GLY A 4 -9.75 -26.32 -7.12
N LEU A 5 -9.12 -25.48 -6.31
CA LEU A 5 -9.79 -24.58 -5.38
C LEU A 5 -9.21 -23.18 -5.55
N ASP A 6 -10.07 -22.18 -5.46
CA ASP A 6 -9.71 -20.78 -5.26
C ASP A 6 -10.34 -20.32 -3.97
N VAL A 7 -9.50 -19.90 -3.03
CA VAL A 7 -9.92 -19.53 -1.68
C VAL A 7 -9.85 -18.01 -1.60
N GLY A 8 -10.87 -17.34 -2.12
CA GLY A 8 -10.97 -15.89 -2.10
C GLY A 8 -11.54 -15.35 -0.79
N ALA A 9 -11.32 -14.05 -0.57
CA ALA A 9 -11.80 -13.37 0.64
C ALA A 9 -13.34 -13.39 0.78
N ALA A 10 -14.06 -13.30 -0.34
CA ALA A 10 -15.53 -13.28 -0.36
C ALA A 10 -16.16 -14.65 -0.69
N ARG A 11 -15.47 -15.49 -1.46
CA ARG A 11 -16.00 -16.75 -1.98
C ARG A 11 -14.92 -17.82 -2.07
N ILE A 12 -15.30 -19.07 -1.80
CA ILE A 12 -14.49 -20.24 -2.09
C ILE A 12 -15.07 -20.93 -3.32
N VAL A 13 -14.27 -21.05 -4.37
CA VAL A 13 -14.67 -21.66 -5.65
C VAL A 13 -13.92 -22.96 -5.84
N ALA A 14 -14.62 -24.02 -6.21
CA ALA A 14 -14.05 -25.32 -6.52
C ALA A 14 -14.31 -25.71 -7.97
N ALA A 15 -13.28 -26.20 -8.65
CA ALA A 15 -13.38 -26.83 -9.95
C ALA A 15 -13.10 -28.33 -9.86
N THR A 16 -13.99 -29.13 -10.44
CA THR A 16 -13.86 -30.57 -10.55
C THR A 16 -14.17 -31.01 -11.98
N ALA A 17 -13.98 -32.29 -12.28
CA ALA A 17 -14.38 -32.85 -13.57
C ALA A 17 -15.89 -32.75 -13.86
N ASP A 18 -16.73 -32.55 -12.83
CA ASP A 18 -18.18 -32.42 -12.96
C ASP A 18 -18.64 -30.97 -13.19
N GLY A 19 -17.75 -29.99 -12.97
CA GLY A 19 -18.01 -28.57 -13.17
C GLY A 19 -17.28 -27.68 -12.16
N THR A 20 -17.52 -26.38 -12.28
CA THR A 20 -17.05 -25.37 -11.32
C THR A 20 -18.24 -24.85 -10.54
N ASP A 21 -18.11 -24.79 -9.22
CA ASP A 21 -19.12 -24.30 -8.30
C ASP A 21 -18.45 -23.48 -7.19
N GLY A 22 -19.19 -22.69 -6.44
CA GLY A 22 -18.61 -21.90 -5.35
C GLY A 22 -19.62 -21.49 -4.30
N ALA A 23 -19.14 -21.26 -3.08
CA ALA A 23 -19.94 -20.84 -1.95
C ALA A 23 -19.30 -19.62 -1.27
N ARG A 24 -20.11 -18.74 -0.65
CA ARG A 24 -19.57 -17.61 0.13
C ARG A 24 -18.54 -18.08 1.18
N ASN A 25 -17.48 -17.31 1.38
CA ASN A 25 -16.53 -17.51 2.47
C ASN A 25 -17.12 -16.89 3.74
N ALA A 26 -18.22 -17.45 4.24
CA ALA A 26 -19.02 -16.85 5.30
C ALA A 26 -19.45 -17.87 6.35
N ALA A 27 -19.54 -17.42 7.60
CA ALA A 27 -20.04 -18.18 8.72
C ALA A 27 -20.90 -17.31 9.64
N LEU A 28 -21.91 -17.94 10.25
CA LEU A 28 -22.74 -17.31 11.28
C LEU A 28 -23.08 -18.34 12.36
N ALA A 29 -22.61 -18.10 13.58
CA ALA A 29 -23.00 -18.88 14.75
C ALA A 29 -24.36 -18.40 15.28
N VAL A 30 -25.31 -19.31 15.43
CA VAL A 30 -26.65 -19.02 15.96
C VAL A 30 -27.09 -20.02 17.02
N ASP A 31 -27.94 -19.57 17.94
CA ASP A 31 -28.59 -20.44 18.92
C ASP A 31 -29.43 -21.53 18.25
N ARG A 32 -29.43 -22.73 18.84
CA ARG A 32 -30.31 -23.83 18.38
C ARG A 32 -31.78 -23.44 18.51
N SER A 33 -32.48 -23.42 17.39
CA SER A 33 -33.94 -23.30 17.35
C SER A 33 -34.53 -24.22 16.29
N ASP A 34 -35.72 -24.77 16.56
CA ASP A 34 -36.46 -25.65 15.63
C ASP A 34 -36.58 -25.03 14.22
N TYR A 35 -36.60 -23.69 14.11
CA TYR A 35 -36.73 -22.99 12.84
C TYR A 35 -35.42 -22.96 12.05
N VAL A 36 -34.28 -22.72 12.71
CA VAL A 36 -32.94 -22.76 12.08
C VAL A 36 -32.58 -24.21 11.71
N GLU A 37 -32.90 -25.17 12.57
CA GLU A 37 -32.68 -26.60 12.31
C GLU A 37 -33.49 -27.09 11.11
N ASP A 38 -34.80 -26.80 11.04
CA ASP A 38 -35.64 -27.17 9.89
C ASP A 38 -35.16 -26.49 8.58
N PHE A 39 -34.61 -25.27 8.67
CA PHE A 39 -34.08 -24.54 7.52
C PHE A 39 -32.81 -25.20 6.96
N LEU A 40 -31.86 -25.53 7.84
CA LEU A 40 -30.58 -26.13 7.46
C LEU A 40 -30.73 -27.61 7.04
N GLU A 41 -31.60 -28.39 7.69
CA GLU A 41 -31.91 -29.77 7.26
C GLU A 41 -32.66 -29.83 5.91
N GLY A 42 -33.45 -28.79 5.60
CA GLY A 42 -34.31 -28.78 4.42
C GLY A 42 -33.59 -28.58 3.08
N ALA A 43 -32.34 -28.12 3.10
CA ALA A 43 -31.63 -27.64 1.92
C ALA A 43 -30.25 -28.30 1.68
N ASP A 44 -29.89 -29.37 2.41
CA ASP A 44 -28.55 -29.99 2.37
C ASP A 44 -27.43 -28.94 2.54
N THR A 45 -27.71 -27.91 3.34
CA THR A 45 -26.89 -26.72 3.40
C THR A 45 -25.70 -26.92 4.35
N PRO A 46 -24.48 -26.50 3.97
CA PRO A 46 -23.32 -26.63 4.83
C PRO A 46 -23.55 -25.96 6.20
N SER A 47 -23.41 -26.75 7.26
CA SER A 47 -23.50 -26.29 8.65
C SER A 47 -22.74 -27.24 9.56
N ILE A 48 -22.34 -26.73 10.73
CA ILE A 48 -21.75 -27.55 11.80
C ILE A 48 -22.50 -27.34 13.12
N GLU A 49 -22.54 -28.39 13.93
CA GLU A 49 -23.05 -28.31 15.30
C GLU A 49 -21.89 -28.05 16.26
N THR A 50 -22.00 -27.01 17.07
CA THR A 50 -21.04 -26.69 18.13
C THR A 50 -21.66 -26.90 19.52
N ASP A 51 -20.86 -26.73 20.57
CA ASP A 51 -21.37 -26.78 21.95
C ASP A 51 -22.35 -25.63 22.23
N ASP A 52 -22.09 -24.46 21.63
CA ASP A 52 -22.85 -23.22 21.84
C ASP A 52 -24.03 -23.03 20.87
N GLY A 53 -24.10 -23.78 19.77
CA GLY A 53 -25.19 -23.61 18.80
C GLY A 53 -25.05 -24.41 17.52
N ILE A 54 -25.52 -23.80 16.43
CA ILE A 54 -25.33 -24.27 15.05
C ILE A 54 -24.65 -23.14 14.29
N VAL A 55 -23.70 -23.49 13.44
CA VAL A 55 -23.03 -22.54 12.56
C VAL A 55 -23.55 -22.74 11.14
N ALA A 56 -24.21 -21.73 10.60
CA ALA A 56 -24.59 -21.67 9.19
C ALA A 56 -23.38 -21.23 8.35
N LEU A 57 -23.09 -21.95 7.25
CA LEU A 57 -21.90 -21.73 6.43
C LEU A 57 -22.26 -21.40 4.99
N GLY A 58 -21.39 -20.65 4.32
CA GLY A 58 -21.54 -20.32 2.91
C GLY A 58 -22.77 -19.49 2.62
N ASP A 59 -23.48 -19.83 1.55
CA ASP A 59 -24.66 -19.09 1.10
C ASP A 59 -25.82 -19.14 2.11
N ALA A 60 -25.78 -20.09 3.06
CA ALA A 60 -26.72 -20.18 4.18
C ALA A 60 -26.59 -19.02 5.18
N ALA A 61 -25.36 -18.56 5.39
CA ALA A 61 -25.03 -17.61 6.44
C ALA A 61 -25.86 -16.30 6.31
N PRO A 62 -25.93 -15.63 5.14
CA PRO A 62 -26.77 -14.43 4.98
C PRO A 62 -28.28 -14.73 5.03
N GLU A 63 -28.72 -15.92 4.64
CA GLU A 63 -30.14 -16.30 4.75
C GLU A 63 -30.56 -16.48 6.21
N VAL A 64 -29.70 -17.10 7.02
CA VAL A 64 -29.88 -17.28 8.46
C VAL A 64 -29.68 -15.96 9.22
N ALA A 65 -28.77 -15.09 8.77
CA ALA A 65 -28.54 -13.74 9.31
C ALA A 65 -29.83 -12.91 9.37
N THR A 66 -30.63 -12.96 8.31
CA THR A 66 -31.94 -12.27 8.26
C THR A 66 -32.92 -12.80 9.31
N ILE A 67 -32.85 -14.11 9.62
CA ILE A 67 -33.70 -14.76 10.63
C ILE A 67 -33.22 -14.44 12.04
N ALA A 68 -31.90 -14.48 12.25
CA ALA A 68 -31.25 -14.22 13.52
C ALA A 68 -31.17 -12.72 13.88
N ASN A 69 -31.38 -11.84 12.89
CA ASN A 69 -31.11 -10.40 12.98
C ASN A 69 -29.68 -10.14 13.46
N ASP A 70 -28.73 -10.83 12.82
CA ASP A 70 -27.29 -10.78 13.06
C ASP A 70 -26.56 -10.71 11.71
N SER A 71 -25.26 -10.48 11.69
CA SER A 71 -24.46 -10.37 10.46
C SER A 71 -23.42 -11.49 10.36
N PRO A 72 -23.28 -12.14 9.19
CA PRO A 72 -22.27 -13.18 9.02
C PRO A 72 -20.87 -12.57 8.98
N THR A 73 -19.87 -13.33 9.45
CA THR A 73 -18.45 -12.98 9.36
C THR A 73 -17.74 -13.85 8.32
N ARG A 74 -16.57 -13.44 7.85
CA ARG A 74 -15.77 -14.25 6.92
C ARG A 74 -15.25 -15.49 7.64
N LEU A 75 -15.45 -16.68 7.06
CA LEU A 75 -15.05 -17.94 7.69
C LEU A 75 -13.52 -18.01 7.86
N LEU A 76 -12.78 -17.62 6.82
CA LEU A 76 -11.32 -17.58 6.79
C LEU A 76 -10.81 -16.14 6.84
N ALA A 77 -11.01 -15.46 7.97
CA ALA A 77 -10.48 -14.12 8.21
C ALA A 77 -10.17 -13.88 9.69
N ALA A 78 -9.32 -12.90 9.97
CA ALA A 78 -8.93 -12.55 11.34
C ALA A 78 -10.10 -12.04 12.20
N ASP A 79 -11.15 -11.52 11.57
CA ASP A 79 -12.38 -11.03 12.22
C ASP A 79 -13.47 -12.11 12.32
N SER A 80 -13.15 -13.38 12.01
CA SER A 80 -14.07 -14.50 12.19
C SER A 80 -14.51 -14.60 13.65
N THR A 81 -15.83 -14.63 13.87
CA THR A 81 -16.42 -14.76 15.21
C THR A 81 -16.52 -16.21 15.67
N LEU A 82 -16.10 -17.16 14.83
CA LEU A 82 -16.03 -18.57 15.19
C LEU A 82 -14.86 -18.85 16.14
N PRO A 83 -15.05 -19.73 17.14
CA PRO A 83 -13.93 -20.30 17.88
C PRO A 83 -12.93 -20.96 16.91
N ILE A 84 -11.63 -20.72 17.12
CA ILE A 84 -10.57 -21.23 16.23
C ILE A 84 -10.61 -22.76 16.09
N ASP A 85 -11.02 -23.48 17.14
CA ASP A 85 -11.16 -24.94 17.15
C ASP A 85 -12.32 -25.45 16.25
N ASP A 86 -13.30 -24.59 15.94
CA ASP A 86 -14.46 -24.93 15.09
C ASP A 86 -14.22 -24.60 13.61
N VAL A 87 -13.20 -23.77 13.29
CA VAL A 87 -12.89 -23.35 11.91
C VAL A 87 -12.54 -24.54 10.99
N PRO A 88 -11.67 -25.50 11.37
CA PRO A 88 -11.37 -26.65 10.50
C PRO A 88 -12.61 -27.49 10.17
N ALA A 89 -13.49 -27.71 11.15
CA ALA A 89 -14.73 -28.46 10.94
C ALA A 89 -15.70 -27.71 10.01
N ALA A 90 -15.78 -26.38 10.14
CA ALA A 90 -16.58 -25.54 9.26
C ALA A 90 -16.06 -25.55 7.82
N VAL A 91 -14.75 -25.43 7.65
CA VAL A 91 -14.09 -25.51 6.33
C VAL A 91 -14.31 -26.89 5.71
N GLU A 92 -14.16 -27.98 6.47
CA GLU A 92 -14.40 -29.35 6.00
C GLU A 92 -15.86 -29.54 5.56
N ALA A 93 -16.84 -29.01 6.30
CA ALA A 93 -18.25 -29.06 5.92
C ALA A 93 -18.52 -28.31 4.60
N LEU A 94 -17.92 -27.12 4.43
CA LEU A 94 -18.06 -26.32 3.22
C LEU A 94 -17.39 -26.99 2.01
N LEU A 95 -16.14 -27.45 2.16
CA LEU A 95 -15.41 -28.15 1.10
C LEU A 95 -16.07 -29.47 0.71
N ARG A 96 -16.65 -30.21 1.67
CA ARG A 96 -17.42 -31.43 1.36
C ARG A 96 -18.60 -31.12 0.43
N GLY A 97 -19.26 -29.98 0.60
CA GLY A 97 -20.33 -29.53 -0.29
C GLY A 97 -19.85 -29.20 -1.70
N LEU A 98 -18.64 -28.63 -1.82
CA LEU A 98 -18.07 -28.16 -3.09
C LEU A 98 -17.35 -29.26 -3.89
N VAL A 99 -16.42 -29.99 -3.25
CA VAL A 99 -15.57 -31.00 -3.92
C VAL A 99 -15.93 -32.44 -3.59
N GLY A 100 -16.78 -32.69 -2.59
CA GLY A 100 -17.11 -34.03 -2.11
C GLY A 100 -15.92 -34.77 -1.48
N GLU A 101 -16.07 -36.08 -1.29
CA GLU A 101 -14.97 -36.95 -0.84
C GLU A 101 -14.18 -37.48 -2.03
N GLY A 102 -12.86 -37.44 -1.94
CA GLY A 102 -11.98 -37.69 -3.06
C GLY A 102 -10.73 -38.48 -2.72
N SER A 103 -9.95 -38.74 -3.77
CA SER A 103 -8.60 -39.27 -3.71
C SER A 103 -7.87 -38.81 -4.96
N GLY A 104 -6.75 -38.13 -4.78
CA GLY A 104 -5.99 -37.47 -5.85
C GLY A 104 -5.50 -36.08 -5.42
N PRO A 105 -4.67 -35.45 -6.26
CA PRO A 105 -4.14 -34.13 -5.97
C PRO A 105 -5.27 -33.09 -5.93
N LEU A 106 -5.26 -32.26 -4.90
CA LEU A 106 -6.03 -31.03 -4.86
C LEU A 106 -5.02 -29.89 -4.95
N ARG A 107 -5.24 -28.93 -5.85
CA ARG A 107 -4.46 -27.70 -5.87
C ARG A 107 -5.35 -26.54 -5.47
N TYR A 108 -4.86 -25.66 -4.63
CA TYR A 108 -5.63 -24.50 -4.20
C TYR A 108 -4.83 -23.22 -4.37
N ALA A 109 -5.45 -22.19 -4.93
CA ALA A 109 -4.94 -20.84 -4.88
C ALA A 109 -5.25 -20.28 -3.48
N PRO A 110 -4.23 -20.02 -2.64
CA PRO A 110 -4.45 -19.52 -1.29
C PRO A 110 -4.94 -18.06 -1.31
N PRO A 111 -5.71 -17.64 -0.30
CA PRO A 111 -5.93 -16.22 -0.04
C PRO A 111 -4.63 -15.59 0.43
N SER A 112 -4.36 -14.36 0.00
CA SER A 112 -3.16 -13.66 0.45
C SER A 112 -3.27 -13.20 1.90
N GLY A 113 -2.29 -13.62 2.72
CA GLY A 113 -2.14 -13.25 4.13
C GLY A 113 -3.23 -13.76 5.07
N VAL A 114 -3.82 -14.91 4.72
CA VAL A 114 -4.70 -15.70 5.60
C VAL A 114 -4.12 -17.10 5.71
N ASP A 115 -4.24 -17.70 6.90
CA ASP A 115 -3.78 -19.07 7.15
C ASP A 115 -4.57 -20.08 6.29
N ALA A 116 -3.85 -20.79 5.43
CA ALA A 116 -4.41 -21.84 4.58
C ALA A 116 -4.41 -23.23 5.27
N GLY A 117 -3.83 -23.36 6.47
CA GLY A 117 -3.81 -24.60 7.25
C GLY A 117 -5.18 -25.28 7.40
N PRO A 118 -6.27 -24.55 7.69
CA PRO A 118 -7.62 -25.12 7.73
C PRO A 118 -8.08 -25.74 6.39
N ILE A 119 -7.63 -25.21 5.25
CA ILE A 119 -7.93 -25.77 3.92
C ILE A 119 -7.19 -27.09 3.71
N GLU A 120 -5.90 -27.14 4.05
CA GLU A 120 -5.09 -28.35 3.91
C GLU A 120 -5.60 -29.48 4.81
N GLU A 121 -5.91 -29.16 6.07
CA GLU A 121 -6.45 -30.12 7.03
C GLU A 121 -7.80 -30.67 6.55
N ALA A 122 -8.71 -29.79 6.15
CA ALA A 122 -10.03 -30.18 5.66
C ALA A 122 -9.96 -31.00 4.36
N ALA A 123 -9.13 -30.58 3.39
CA ALA A 123 -8.94 -31.32 2.14
C ALA A 123 -8.35 -32.71 2.38
N SER A 124 -7.38 -32.82 3.29
CA SER A 124 -6.78 -34.09 3.71
C SER A 124 -7.80 -34.99 4.40
N ALA A 125 -8.65 -34.43 5.27
CA ALA A 125 -9.75 -35.15 5.92
C ALA A 125 -10.77 -35.72 4.91
N LEU A 126 -10.98 -35.02 3.79
CA LEU A 126 -11.82 -35.47 2.66
C LEU A 126 -11.13 -36.47 1.73
N GLY A 127 -9.86 -36.81 1.99
CA GLY A 127 -9.08 -37.83 1.27
C GLY A 127 -8.24 -37.31 0.10
N TYR A 128 -8.14 -35.99 -0.08
CA TYR A 128 -7.29 -35.37 -1.09
C TYR A 128 -5.83 -35.25 -0.64
N ASP A 129 -4.96 -34.98 -1.61
CA ASP A 129 -3.55 -34.61 -1.44
C ASP A 129 -3.40 -33.11 -1.77
N PRO A 130 -3.72 -32.21 -0.83
CA PRO A 130 -3.72 -30.77 -1.07
C PRO A 130 -2.29 -30.23 -1.23
N ALA A 131 -2.11 -29.31 -2.16
CA ALA A 131 -0.93 -28.46 -2.22
C ALA A 131 -1.32 -27.08 -2.78
N PRO A 132 -0.67 -26.01 -2.33
CA PRO A 132 -0.92 -24.68 -2.87
C PRO A 132 -0.48 -24.56 -4.34
N VAL A 133 -1.10 -23.63 -5.06
CA VAL A 133 -0.65 -23.13 -6.37
C VAL A 133 -0.71 -21.61 -6.34
N GLU A 134 0.27 -20.96 -6.95
CA GLU A 134 0.29 -19.50 -7.01
C GLU A 134 -0.94 -18.97 -7.77
N PRO A 135 -1.67 -17.96 -7.25
CA PRO A 135 -2.90 -17.46 -7.86
C PRO A 135 -2.76 -16.99 -9.33
N GLY A 136 -1.74 -16.19 -9.65
CA GLY A 136 -1.49 -15.73 -11.02
C GLY A 136 -1.14 -16.88 -11.98
N LEU A 137 -0.35 -17.86 -11.53
CA LEU A 137 -0.07 -19.08 -12.26
C LEU A 137 -1.33 -19.91 -12.51
N ALA A 138 -2.22 -20.02 -11.51
CA ALA A 138 -3.50 -20.69 -11.67
C ALA A 138 -4.33 -20.01 -12.77
N VAL A 139 -4.45 -18.68 -12.75
CA VAL A 139 -5.13 -17.94 -13.82
C VAL A 139 -4.52 -18.20 -15.20
N LEU A 140 -3.19 -18.26 -15.31
CA LEU A 140 -2.53 -18.57 -16.58
C LEU A 140 -2.77 -20.01 -17.05
N TYR A 141 -2.90 -20.99 -16.15
CA TYR A 141 -3.27 -22.36 -16.51
C TYR A 141 -4.70 -22.47 -17.06
N ASP A 142 -5.60 -21.59 -16.67
CA ASP A 142 -6.96 -21.54 -17.22
C ASP A 142 -6.97 -20.94 -18.64
N ALA A 143 -6.16 -19.89 -18.85
CA ALA A 143 -6.21 -19.08 -20.07
C ALA A 143 -5.21 -19.48 -21.16
N LEU A 144 -4.07 -20.10 -20.81
CA LEU A 144 -2.96 -20.40 -21.72
C LEU A 144 -2.65 -21.91 -21.81
N ASP A 145 -1.94 -22.31 -22.86
CA ASP A 145 -1.46 -23.68 -23.03
C ASP A 145 -0.35 -24.00 -22.01
N ALA A 146 -0.45 -25.16 -21.35
CA ALA A 146 0.56 -25.62 -20.39
C ALA A 146 1.85 -26.14 -21.08
N PRO A 147 3.06 -25.85 -20.53
CA PRO A 147 3.30 -24.97 -19.38
C PRO A 147 3.21 -23.48 -19.78
N PRO A 148 2.52 -22.63 -19.00
CA PRO A 148 2.23 -21.26 -19.42
C PRO A 148 3.47 -20.35 -19.33
N THR A 149 3.57 -19.39 -20.25
CA THR A 149 4.45 -18.21 -20.13
C THR A 149 3.60 -16.96 -20.30
N GLY A 150 3.56 -16.10 -19.30
CA GLY A 150 2.68 -14.94 -19.26
C GLY A 150 2.71 -14.23 -17.90
N LEU A 151 1.98 -13.13 -17.77
CA LEU A 151 1.73 -12.43 -16.51
C LEU A 151 0.28 -12.66 -16.09
N GLY A 152 0.07 -13.36 -14.98
CA GLY A 152 -1.27 -13.60 -14.43
C GLY A 152 -1.62 -12.55 -13.39
N VAL A 153 -2.68 -11.78 -13.62
CA VAL A 153 -3.18 -10.75 -12.70
C VAL A 153 -4.47 -11.24 -12.04
N VAL A 154 -4.48 -11.27 -10.71
CA VAL A 154 -5.63 -11.65 -9.89
C VAL A 154 -6.08 -10.44 -9.07
N VAL A 155 -7.28 -9.94 -9.34
CA VAL A 155 -7.93 -8.89 -8.55
C VAL A 155 -8.98 -9.54 -7.65
N ASP A 156 -8.62 -9.79 -6.40
CA ASP A 156 -9.52 -10.35 -5.38
C ASP A 156 -10.16 -9.23 -4.54
N GLY A 157 -10.97 -9.58 -3.53
CA GLY A 157 -11.56 -8.63 -2.59
C GLY A 157 -10.52 -7.84 -1.81
N THR A 158 -9.55 -8.51 -1.19
CA THR A 158 -8.60 -7.82 -0.29
C THR A 158 -7.34 -7.34 -0.99
N ARG A 159 -6.91 -8.00 -2.08
CA ARG A 159 -5.60 -7.78 -2.70
C ARG A 159 -5.63 -7.91 -4.22
N THR A 160 -4.58 -7.36 -4.84
CA THR A 160 -4.32 -7.51 -6.27
C THR A 160 -2.92 -8.06 -6.47
N ILE A 161 -2.80 -9.19 -7.18
CA ILE A 161 -1.55 -9.93 -7.36
C ILE A 161 -1.24 -9.99 -8.86
N ALA A 162 0.01 -9.77 -9.24
CA ALA A 162 0.50 -10.00 -10.59
C ALA A 162 1.73 -10.93 -10.53
N THR A 163 1.64 -12.09 -11.16
CA THR A 163 2.72 -13.08 -11.15
C THR A 163 3.21 -13.35 -12.55
N LEU A 164 4.49 -13.05 -12.79
CA LEU A 164 5.14 -13.37 -14.05
C LEU A 164 5.57 -14.83 -14.01
N VAL A 165 5.17 -15.59 -15.01
CA VAL A 165 5.46 -17.01 -15.15
C VAL A 165 6.20 -17.24 -16.45
N VAL A 166 7.28 -18.00 -16.39
CA VAL A 166 8.03 -18.43 -17.58
C VAL A 166 8.09 -19.96 -17.60
N ALA A 167 7.48 -20.57 -18.62
CA ALA A 167 7.43 -22.01 -18.82
C ALA A 167 6.92 -22.78 -17.59
N GLY A 168 5.85 -22.28 -16.97
CA GLY A 168 5.19 -22.88 -15.79
C GLY A 168 5.87 -22.60 -14.46
N VAL A 169 6.92 -21.77 -14.45
CA VAL A 169 7.66 -21.38 -13.24
C VAL A 169 7.37 -19.91 -12.92
N PRO A 170 6.79 -19.57 -11.76
CA PRO A 170 6.73 -18.19 -11.27
C PRO A 170 8.15 -17.61 -11.16
N VAL A 171 8.39 -16.42 -11.71
CA VAL A 171 9.71 -15.75 -11.71
C VAL A 171 9.71 -14.41 -10.98
N SER A 172 8.56 -13.75 -10.89
CA SER A 172 8.34 -12.58 -10.03
C SER A 172 6.88 -12.52 -9.63
N ARG A 173 6.62 -11.88 -8.49
CA ARG A 173 5.29 -11.64 -7.95
C ARG A 173 5.24 -10.24 -7.38
N SER A 174 4.26 -9.48 -7.84
CA SER A 174 3.90 -8.15 -7.35
C SER A 174 2.55 -8.17 -6.69
N GLU A 175 2.42 -7.49 -5.56
CA GLU A 175 1.20 -7.53 -4.76
C GLU A 175 0.84 -6.17 -4.18
N LEU A 176 -0.44 -5.83 -4.25
CA LEU A 176 -1.02 -4.70 -3.56
C LEU A 176 -2.00 -5.21 -2.50
N SER A 177 -1.91 -4.67 -1.28
CA SER A 177 -2.88 -4.89 -0.19
C SER A 177 -4.21 -4.15 -0.42
N ARG A 178 -4.63 -4.00 -1.68
CA ARG A 178 -5.88 -3.36 -2.12
C ARG A 178 -6.52 -4.20 -3.22
N GLY A 179 -7.82 -4.39 -3.12
CA GLY A 179 -8.63 -5.13 -4.09
C GLY A 179 -10.06 -4.56 -4.17
N GLY A 180 -11.03 -5.42 -4.47
CA GLY A 180 -12.45 -5.06 -4.55
C GLY A 180 -13.01 -4.42 -3.28
N ASP A 181 -12.68 -4.93 -2.10
CA ASP A 181 -13.16 -4.44 -0.80
C ASP A 181 -12.75 -2.99 -0.56
N TRP A 182 -11.51 -2.65 -0.93
CA TRP A 182 -11.02 -1.27 -0.84
C TRP A 182 -11.78 -0.34 -1.78
N ILE A 183 -12.05 -0.77 -3.01
CA ILE A 183 -12.86 -0.02 -3.97
C ILE A 183 -14.28 0.18 -3.43
N ASP A 184 -14.87 -0.88 -2.90
CA ASP A 184 -16.24 -0.89 -2.39
C ASP A 184 -16.38 0.05 -1.18
N GLN A 185 -15.42 0.02 -0.24
CA GLN A 185 -15.38 0.93 0.91
C GLN A 185 -15.14 2.39 0.51
N GLU A 186 -14.23 2.66 -0.43
CA GLU A 186 -13.93 4.02 -0.89
C GLU A 186 -15.11 4.68 -1.61
N ILE A 187 -15.94 3.89 -2.29
CA ILE A 187 -17.14 4.39 -2.95
C ILE A 187 -18.30 4.47 -1.96
N ALA A 188 -18.46 3.49 -1.08
CA ALA A 188 -19.46 3.51 -0.01
C ALA A 188 -19.29 4.75 0.89
N SER A 189 -18.07 5.04 1.33
CA SER A 189 -17.76 6.22 2.15
C SER A 189 -18.06 7.53 1.43
N ALA A 190 -17.81 7.61 0.12
CA ALA A 190 -18.08 8.79 -0.68
C ALA A 190 -19.58 8.99 -1.01
N THR A 191 -20.36 7.91 -1.07
CA THR A 191 -21.76 7.94 -1.53
C THR A 191 -22.79 7.73 -0.42
N GLY A 192 -22.37 7.24 0.74
CA GLY A 192 -23.26 6.87 1.85
C GLY A 192 -24.05 5.57 1.60
N ASN A 193 -23.70 4.80 0.58
CA ASN A 193 -24.30 3.48 0.32
C ASN A 193 -23.62 2.40 1.18
N ASP A 194 -24.26 1.24 1.31
CA ASP A 194 -23.65 0.10 1.99
C ASP A 194 -22.54 -0.53 1.12
N PRO A 195 -21.39 -0.95 1.69
CA PRO A 195 -20.33 -1.61 0.92
C PRO A 195 -20.79 -2.84 0.13
N GLU A 196 -21.76 -3.61 0.63
CA GLU A 196 -22.30 -4.78 -0.09
C GLU A 196 -23.14 -4.36 -1.31
N GLU A 197 -23.87 -3.24 -1.21
CA GLU A 197 -24.57 -2.65 -2.36
C GLU A 197 -23.57 -2.17 -3.44
N VAL A 198 -22.45 -1.58 -3.03
CA VAL A 198 -21.39 -1.16 -3.95
C VAL A 198 -20.70 -2.36 -4.59
N ALA A 199 -20.43 -3.43 -3.83
CA ALA A 199 -19.86 -4.66 -4.35
C ALA A 199 -20.77 -5.29 -5.42
N GLU A 200 -22.10 -5.28 -5.21
CA GLU A 200 -23.07 -5.75 -6.20
C GLU A 200 -23.07 -4.87 -7.46
N LEU A 201 -22.96 -3.54 -7.30
CA LEU A 201 -22.82 -2.63 -8.44
C LEU A 201 -21.53 -2.90 -9.23
N ARG A 202 -20.40 -3.06 -8.53
CA ARG A 202 -19.09 -3.37 -9.13
C ARG A 202 -19.12 -4.69 -9.89
N ALA A 203 -19.73 -5.74 -9.32
CA ALA A 203 -19.84 -7.06 -9.96
C ALA A 203 -20.60 -7.01 -11.30
N ASN A 204 -21.52 -6.06 -11.45
CA ASN A 204 -22.32 -5.86 -12.67
C ASN A 204 -21.84 -4.69 -13.54
N ALA A 205 -20.72 -4.05 -13.18
CA ALA A 205 -20.21 -2.88 -13.86
C ALA A 205 -19.44 -3.22 -15.13
N ASP A 206 -19.54 -2.33 -16.10
CA ASP A 206 -18.64 -2.23 -17.25
C ASP A 206 -17.82 -0.94 -17.06
N LEU A 207 -16.51 -1.06 -16.92
CA LEU A 207 -15.62 0.06 -16.68
C LEU A 207 -15.46 0.98 -17.90
N GLU A 208 -15.91 0.55 -19.09
CA GLU A 208 -15.97 1.39 -20.28
C GLU A 208 -17.26 2.23 -20.34
N ASP A 209 -18.28 1.89 -19.52
CA ASP A 209 -19.52 2.67 -19.45
C ASP A 209 -19.24 4.03 -18.78
N PRO A 210 -19.62 5.17 -19.41
CA PRO A 210 -19.55 6.48 -18.79
C PRO A 210 -20.22 6.61 -17.41
N ASN A 211 -21.20 5.75 -17.09
CA ASN A 211 -21.88 5.74 -15.78
C ASN A 211 -21.03 5.09 -14.68
N SER A 212 -19.98 4.36 -15.03
CA SER A 212 -19.06 3.71 -14.08
C SER A 212 -17.95 4.64 -13.60
N GLY A 213 -18.03 5.96 -13.86
CA GLY A 213 -16.94 6.92 -13.66
C GLY A 213 -16.27 6.90 -12.28
N ALA A 214 -17.02 6.65 -11.21
CA ALA A 214 -16.44 6.53 -9.85
C ALA A 214 -15.66 5.21 -9.68
N LEU A 215 -16.20 4.08 -10.13
CA LEU A 215 -15.52 2.78 -10.13
C LEU A 215 -14.27 2.81 -10.99
N ALA A 216 -14.43 3.29 -12.23
CA ALA A 216 -13.39 3.57 -13.19
C ALA A 216 -12.17 4.26 -12.57
N LEU A 217 -12.38 5.40 -11.89
CA LEU A 217 -11.30 6.17 -11.28
C LEU A 217 -10.55 5.38 -10.18
N ARG A 218 -11.28 4.57 -9.39
CA ARG A 218 -10.67 3.73 -8.36
C ARG A 218 -9.88 2.57 -8.95
N TYR A 219 -10.38 1.96 -10.03
CA TYR A 219 -9.63 0.98 -10.79
C TYR A 219 -8.39 1.58 -11.45
N ASP A 220 -8.46 2.78 -12.02
CA ASP A 220 -7.28 3.46 -12.60
C ASP A 220 -6.19 3.65 -11.54
N THR A 221 -6.58 4.05 -10.32
CA THR A 221 -5.65 4.18 -9.20
C THR A 221 -5.04 2.84 -8.81
N LEU A 222 -5.85 1.78 -8.72
CA LEU A 222 -5.39 0.44 -8.36
C LEU A 222 -4.42 -0.11 -9.41
N LEU A 223 -4.78 -0.02 -10.69
CA LEU A 223 -4.02 -0.56 -11.81
C LEU A 223 -2.75 0.23 -12.10
N SER A 224 -2.75 1.55 -11.90
CA SER A 224 -1.54 2.37 -12.01
C SER A 224 -0.50 1.98 -10.97
N ASN A 225 -0.93 1.76 -9.71
CA ASN A 225 -0.03 1.28 -8.66
C ASN A 225 0.48 -0.13 -8.97
N LEU A 226 -0.36 -0.99 -9.55
CA LEU A 226 0.03 -2.33 -9.95
C LEU A 226 1.05 -2.30 -11.09
N ALA A 227 0.85 -1.43 -12.08
CA ALA A 227 1.76 -1.24 -13.20
C ALA A 227 3.16 -0.80 -12.73
N ILE A 228 3.22 0.12 -11.76
CA ILE A 228 4.48 0.53 -11.12
C ILE A 228 5.15 -0.67 -10.46
N ALA A 229 4.43 -1.42 -9.62
CA ALA A 229 4.98 -2.60 -8.94
C ALA A 229 5.49 -3.66 -9.94
N ILE A 230 4.73 -3.94 -11.01
CA ILE A 230 5.15 -4.85 -12.08
C ILE A 230 6.46 -4.36 -12.74
N ALA A 231 6.57 -3.06 -13.03
CA ALA A 231 7.75 -2.49 -13.68
C ALA A 231 9.00 -2.56 -12.77
N GLU A 232 8.83 -2.38 -11.46
CA GLU A 232 9.91 -2.40 -10.48
C GLU A 232 10.41 -3.81 -10.15
N GLU A 233 9.50 -4.78 -10.08
CA GLU A 233 9.80 -6.11 -9.55
C GLU A 233 9.99 -7.19 -10.61
N SER A 234 9.53 -6.95 -11.85
CA SER A 234 9.63 -7.96 -12.91
C SER A 234 11.03 -8.00 -13.54
N PRO A 235 11.60 -9.21 -13.76
CA PRO A 235 12.82 -9.34 -14.54
C PRO A 235 12.57 -9.08 -16.03
N ALA A 236 13.66 -8.79 -16.76
CA ALA A 236 13.60 -8.66 -18.22
C ALA A 236 13.34 -10.01 -18.90
N VAL A 237 12.40 -10.03 -19.85
CA VAL A 237 12.04 -11.20 -20.65
C VAL A 237 12.17 -10.87 -22.14
N ASP A 238 12.86 -11.72 -22.89
CA ASP A 238 13.15 -11.51 -24.32
C ASP A 238 11.91 -11.67 -25.23
N GLU A 239 10.97 -12.53 -24.83
CA GLU A 239 9.75 -12.83 -25.58
C GLU A 239 8.58 -11.93 -25.13
N PRO A 240 7.68 -11.52 -26.05
CA PRO A 240 6.49 -10.79 -25.67
C PRO A 240 5.61 -11.59 -24.69
N VAL A 241 5.23 -10.96 -23.58
CA VAL A 241 4.51 -11.59 -22.46
C VAL A 241 3.00 -11.33 -22.63
N PRO A 242 2.16 -12.37 -22.80
CA PRO A 242 0.71 -12.22 -22.70
C PRO A 242 0.29 -12.01 -21.25
N ILE A 243 -0.68 -11.13 -21.02
CA ILE A 243 -1.19 -10.78 -19.69
C ILE A 243 -2.64 -11.22 -19.60
N VAL A 244 -3.00 -11.90 -18.52
CA VAL A 244 -4.37 -12.38 -18.27
C VAL A 244 -4.86 -11.82 -16.95
N VAL A 245 -6.03 -11.17 -16.96
CA VAL A 245 -6.65 -10.57 -15.76
C VAL A 245 -7.87 -11.39 -15.34
N ALA A 246 -7.92 -11.78 -14.07
CA ALA A 246 -9.04 -12.51 -13.47
C ALA A 246 -9.24 -12.15 -11.99
N GLY A 247 -10.10 -12.91 -11.29
CA GLY A 247 -10.47 -12.69 -9.89
C GLY A 247 -11.89 -12.12 -9.72
N ALA A 248 -12.43 -12.23 -8.50
CA ALA A 248 -13.78 -11.80 -8.14
C ALA A 248 -14.01 -10.27 -8.29
N ALA A 249 -12.93 -9.50 -8.33
CA ALA A 249 -12.95 -8.06 -8.53
C ALA A 249 -12.38 -7.62 -9.89
N ALA A 250 -12.50 -8.46 -10.92
CA ALA A 250 -12.19 -8.13 -12.31
C ALA A 250 -13.48 -7.89 -13.16
N PRO A 251 -14.09 -6.69 -13.13
CA PRO A 251 -15.25 -6.34 -13.95
C PRO A 251 -14.90 -6.25 -15.45
N MET A 252 -15.91 -6.10 -16.30
CA MET A 252 -15.69 -5.89 -17.74
C MET A 252 -14.95 -4.55 -17.98
N GLY A 253 -14.06 -4.52 -18.98
CA GLY A 253 -13.27 -3.32 -19.34
C GLY A 253 -12.02 -3.08 -18.49
N ILE A 254 -11.69 -3.99 -17.55
CA ILE A 254 -10.47 -3.87 -16.72
C ILE A 254 -9.18 -4.07 -17.52
N ASP A 255 -9.22 -4.90 -18.55
CA ASP A 255 -8.13 -5.17 -19.49
C ASP A 255 -7.68 -3.92 -20.24
N GLY A 256 -8.62 -3.13 -20.77
CA GLY A 256 -8.30 -1.86 -21.43
C GLY A 256 -7.69 -0.83 -20.47
N ARG A 257 -8.16 -0.76 -19.22
CA ARG A 257 -7.58 0.14 -18.22
C ARG A 257 -6.21 -0.31 -17.73
N LEU A 258 -5.98 -1.61 -17.67
CA LEU A 258 -4.65 -2.15 -17.37
C LEU A 258 -3.68 -1.87 -18.53
N GLU A 259 -4.15 -1.91 -19.78
CA GLU A 259 -3.37 -1.49 -20.95
C GLU A 259 -2.93 -0.03 -20.81
N ASP A 260 -3.86 0.88 -20.52
CA ASP A 260 -3.56 2.30 -20.30
C ASP A 260 -2.54 2.50 -19.16
N ALA A 261 -2.71 1.78 -18.03
CA ALA A 261 -1.81 1.88 -16.88
C ALA A 261 -0.40 1.34 -17.17
N LEU A 262 -0.29 0.26 -17.95
CA LEU A 262 1.00 -0.34 -18.31
C LEU A 262 1.75 0.48 -19.39
N ASP A 263 1.02 1.20 -20.25
CA ASP A 263 1.62 2.10 -21.25
C ASP A 263 2.31 3.33 -20.62
N ASP A 264 1.91 3.69 -19.39
CA ASP A 264 2.48 4.81 -18.63
C ASP A 264 3.79 4.45 -17.87
N VAL A 265 4.21 3.18 -17.88
CA VAL A 265 5.42 2.70 -17.18
C VAL A 265 6.43 2.03 -18.11
N ASP A 266 7.73 2.12 -17.77
CA ASP A 266 8.80 1.50 -18.55
C ASP A 266 8.96 0.00 -18.18
N LEU A 267 8.18 -0.87 -18.82
CA LEU A 267 8.25 -2.32 -18.57
C LEU A 267 9.55 -2.97 -19.07
N PRO A 268 10.10 -3.96 -18.35
CA PRO A 268 11.32 -4.68 -18.73
C PRO A 268 11.08 -5.77 -19.79
N PHE A 269 9.85 -5.92 -20.28
CA PHE A 269 9.45 -6.86 -21.33
C PHE A 269 8.39 -6.23 -22.25
N ALA A 270 8.22 -6.79 -23.44
CA ALA A 270 7.16 -6.36 -24.36
C ALA A 270 5.83 -7.04 -24.02
N VAL A 271 4.72 -6.31 -24.02
CA VAL A 271 3.37 -6.88 -23.83
C VAL A 271 2.85 -7.47 -25.15
N ALA A 272 2.33 -8.70 -25.11
CA ALA A 272 1.81 -9.40 -26.29
C ALA A 272 0.31 -9.17 -26.51
N SER A 273 -0.47 -9.32 -25.43
CA SER A 273 -1.90 -9.04 -25.33
C SER A 273 -2.25 -8.86 -23.86
N ILE A 274 -3.38 -8.20 -23.59
CA ILE A 274 -3.97 -8.09 -22.27
C ILE A 274 -5.42 -8.55 -22.43
N ASP A 275 -5.76 -9.66 -21.79
CA ASP A 275 -7.06 -10.29 -21.94
C ASP A 275 -7.69 -10.55 -20.57
N ARG A 276 -8.93 -10.11 -20.37
CA ARG A 276 -9.73 -10.52 -19.21
C ARG A 276 -10.22 -11.96 -19.41
N ALA A 277 -10.13 -12.81 -18.40
CA ALA A 277 -10.68 -14.16 -18.43
C ALA A 277 -12.21 -14.14 -18.69
N GLU A 278 -12.73 -15.17 -19.39
CA GLU A 278 -14.15 -15.25 -19.77
C GLU A 278 -15.07 -15.23 -18.52
N ASP A 279 -14.78 -16.10 -17.55
CA ASP A 279 -15.40 -16.15 -16.22
C ASP A 279 -14.30 -15.92 -15.17
N PRO A 280 -13.97 -14.66 -14.82
CA PRO A 280 -12.76 -14.34 -14.06
C PRO A 280 -12.81 -14.79 -12.60
N GLU A 281 -13.98 -14.81 -11.97
CA GLU A 281 -14.16 -15.33 -10.60
C GLU A 281 -13.83 -16.83 -10.50
N PHE A 282 -13.91 -17.57 -11.61
CA PHE A 282 -13.74 -19.01 -11.65
C PHE A 282 -12.40 -19.45 -12.26
N ALA A 283 -11.62 -18.51 -12.81
CA ALA A 283 -10.41 -18.81 -13.57
C ALA A 283 -9.34 -19.48 -12.70
N ALA A 284 -9.07 -18.96 -11.50
CA ALA A 284 -8.07 -19.52 -10.61
C ALA A 284 -8.41 -20.96 -10.18
N ALA A 285 -9.68 -21.25 -9.84
CA ALA A 285 -10.10 -22.60 -9.47
C ALA A 285 -9.96 -23.60 -10.64
N ARG A 286 -10.36 -23.20 -11.86
CA ARG A 286 -10.20 -24.04 -13.07
C ARG A 286 -8.73 -24.27 -13.40
N GLY A 287 -7.90 -23.25 -13.31
CA GLY A 287 -6.47 -23.35 -13.49
C GLY A 287 -5.77 -24.22 -12.45
N ALA A 288 -6.20 -24.13 -11.19
CA ALA A 288 -5.74 -25.03 -10.13
C ALA A 288 -6.10 -26.49 -10.45
N LEU A 289 -7.29 -26.76 -11.01
CA LEU A 289 -7.64 -28.11 -11.47
C LEU A 289 -6.71 -28.58 -12.59
N VAL A 290 -6.37 -27.72 -13.55
CA VAL A 290 -5.40 -28.02 -14.62
C VAL A 290 -4.02 -28.34 -14.04
N ALA A 291 -3.55 -27.55 -13.06
CA ALA A 291 -2.30 -27.82 -12.36
C ALA A 291 -2.32 -29.16 -11.60
N ALA A 292 -3.45 -29.51 -10.99
CA ALA A 292 -3.65 -30.81 -10.34
C ALA A 292 -3.63 -31.97 -11.34
N GLU A 293 -4.11 -31.77 -12.56
CA GLU A 293 -4.11 -32.75 -13.64
C GLU A 293 -2.74 -32.93 -14.31
N ASP A 294 -1.99 -31.84 -14.49
CA ASP A 294 -0.65 -31.85 -15.11
C ASP A 294 0.41 -32.48 -14.18
N GLY A 295 0.11 -32.53 -12.88
CA GLY A 295 1.00 -33.13 -11.88
C GLY A 295 2.21 -32.26 -11.56
N SER A 296 2.17 -30.97 -11.92
CA SER A 296 3.14 -29.98 -11.47
C SER A 296 3.02 -29.85 -9.95
N GLN A 297 3.94 -30.49 -9.22
CA GLN A 297 4.25 -30.13 -7.85
C GLN A 297 5.11 -28.88 -7.93
N ILE A 298 4.55 -27.73 -7.57
CA ILE A 298 5.35 -26.59 -7.19
C ILE A 298 5.27 -26.60 -5.67
N GLU A 299 6.31 -27.14 -5.04
CA GLU A 299 6.50 -27.04 -3.59
C GLU A 299 6.73 -25.56 -3.29
N THR A 300 5.69 -24.87 -2.82
CA THR A 300 5.89 -23.63 -2.08
C THR A 300 5.98 -24.05 -0.62
N ASP A 301 7.19 -24.27 -0.12
CA ASP A 301 7.37 -24.47 1.31
C ASP A 301 6.83 -23.22 2.01
N GLY A 302 5.78 -23.41 2.81
CA GLY A 302 5.21 -22.39 3.68
C GLY A 302 6.24 -22.01 4.73
N ALA A 303 7.04 -21.00 4.44
CA ALA A 303 7.83 -20.27 5.43
C ALA A 303 7.31 -18.83 5.45
N GLU A 304 6.80 -18.41 6.60
CA GLU A 304 6.57 -16.99 6.92
C GLU A 304 7.86 -16.22 6.62
N ALA A 305 7.79 -15.26 5.69
CA ALA A 305 8.89 -14.38 5.35
C ALA A 305 8.60 -12.94 5.81
N ASP A 306 9.57 -12.39 6.54
CA ASP A 306 9.68 -11.02 7.05
C ASP A 306 9.71 -9.97 5.91
N PRO A 307 9.01 -8.81 6.00
CA PRO A 307 8.79 -7.87 4.88
C PRO A 307 10.01 -7.03 4.43
N ALA A 308 11.23 -7.33 4.86
CA ALA A 308 12.36 -6.39 4.75
C ALA A 308 13.40 -6.67 3.63
N THR A 309 13.18 -7.60 2.70
CA THR A 309 14.17 -7.91 1.63
C THR A 309 13.68 -7.54 0.23
N ALA A 310 13.84 -6.26 -0.11
CA ALA A 310 13.61 -5.71 -1.44
C ALA A 310 14.67 -6.18 -2.45
N GLY A 311 14.25 -6.92 -3.47
CA GLY A 311 15.03 -7.12 -4.70
C GLY A 311 14.74 -8.40 -5.50
N PHE A 312 14.31 -9.48 -4.85
CA PHE A 312 13.86 -10.73 -5.48
C PHE A 312 12.83 -11.40 -4.55
N ALA A 313 11.70 -11.82 -5.10
CA ALA A 313 10.54 -12.29 -4.34
C ALA A 313 10.89 -13.42 -3.35
N THR A 314 10.62 -13.21 -2.05
CA THR A 314 10.53 -14.29 -1.07
C THR A 314 9.26 -15.12 -1.34
N GLY A 315 9.38 -16.43 -1.18
CA GLY A 315 8.25 -17.37 -1.09
C GLY A 315 7.81 -18.08 -2.38
N LEU A 316 8.22 -17.66 -3.58
CA LEU A 316 7.65 -18.21 -4.82
C LEU A 316 8.64 -18.28 -6.00
N ALA A 317 9.70 -19.06 -5.83
CA ALA A 317 10.37 -19.85 -6.88
C ALA A 317 11.50 -20.64 -6.21
N ASP A 318 11.74 -21.88 -6.64
CA ASP A 318 13.11 -22.41 -6.58
C ASP A 318 13.96 -21.45 -7.41
N GLU A 319 14.80 -20.62 -6.77
CA GLU A 319 15.66 -19.62 -7.44
C GLU A 319 16.46 -20.26 -8.58
N SER A 320 16.81 -21.55 -8.42
CA SER A 320 17.45 -22.35 -9.47
C SER A 320 16.49 -22.62 -10.62
N ALA A 321 15.24 -22.99 -10.35
CA ALA A 321 14.21 -23.20 -11.38
C ALA A 321 13.87 -21.90 -12.12
N ALA A 322 13.73 -20.77 -11.43
CA ALA A 322 13.48 -19.45 -12.02
C ALA A 322 14.65 -19.02 -12.93
N THR A 323 15.88 -19.15 -12.44
CA THR A 323 17.09 -18.86 -13.21
C THR A 323 17.19 -19.78 -14.44
N ILE A 324 16.86 -21.06 -14.30
CA ILE A 324 16.84 -22.02 -15.42
C ILE A 324 15.73 -21.67 -16.41
N ALA A 325 14.54 -21.26 -15.97
CA ALA A 325 13.42 -20.89 -16.82
C ALA A 325 13.76 -19.63 -17.65
N LEU A 326 14.27 -18.58 -17.01
CA LEU A 326 14.72 -17.35 -17.67
C LEU A 326 15.89 -17.64 -18.65
N ALA A 327 16.85 -18.48 -18.25
CA ALA A 327 17.95 -18.88 -19.13
C ALA A 327 17.51 -19.76 -20.31
N SER A 328 16.49 -20.61 -20.12
CA SER A 328 15.96 -21.51 -21.16
C SER A 328 15.04 -20.78 -22.14
N GLY A 329 14.31 -19.76 -21.67
CA GLY A 329 13.51 -18.84 -22.49
C GLY A 329 14.38 -18.04 -23.49
N SER A 330 15.65 -17.78 -23.16
CA SER A 330 16.59 -17.08 -24.05
C SER A 330 17.02 -17.86 -25.31
N GLY A 331 16.53 -19.10 -25.50
CA GLY A 331 16.70 -19.73 -26.79
C GLY A 331 16.06 -21.09 -26.94
N THR A 332 14.85 -21.17 -27.51
CA THR A 332 14.54 -22.25 -28.45
C THR A 332 13.38 -21.93 -29.40
N ALA A 333 13.68 -21.28 -30.53
CA ALA A 333 12.86 -21.45 -31.73
C ALA A 333 13.11 -22.84 -32.35
N ALA A 334 12.09 -23.69 -32.27
CA ALA A 334 11.80 -24.91 -33.03
C ALA A 334 12.90 -25.51 -33.94
N SER A 335 13.25 -26.79 -33.69
CA SER A 335 13.44 -27.77 -34.77
C SER A 335 13.23 -29.20 -34.27
N GLU A 336 12.23 -29.84 -34.87
CA GLU A 336 12.05 -31.29 -34.87
C GLU A 336 13.35 -32.02 -35.31
N SER A 337 13.74 -33.08 -34.59
CA SER A 337 13.99 -34.43 -35.14
C SER A 337 14.99 -35.26 -34.31
N GLY A 338 14.58 -36.49 -34.02
CA GLY A 338 15.44 -37.66 -34.24
C GLY A 338 16.39 -38.07 -33.12
N THR A 339 15.96 -39.07 -32.35
CA THR A 339 16.73 -40.25 -31.92
C THR A 339 18.25 -40.26 -32.21
N ALA A 340 19.07 -40.36 -31.17
CA ALA A 340 20.00 -41.49 -30.95
C ALA A 340 20.93 -41.27 -29.75
N ALA A 341 21.06 -42.34 -28.97
CA ALA A 341 22.08 -42.53 -27.95
C ALA A 341 23.52 -42.41 -28.49
N SER A 342 24.44 -41.89 -27.68
CA SER A 342 25.59 -42.63 -27.12
C SER A 342 26.75 -41.71 -26.70
N GLY A 343 27.20 -41.85 -25.45
CA GLY A 343 28.60 -42.14 -25.13
C GLY A 343 29.61 -40.99 -25.03
N GLY A 344 30.10 -40.79 -23.80
CA GLY A 344 31.53 -40.99 -23.50
C GLY A 344 32.45 -39.77 -23.56
N ALA A 345 32.88 -39.35 -22.37
CA ALA A 345 34.21 -38.88 -21.96
C ALA A 345 35.27 -38.62 -23.05
N ASP A 346 35.98 -37.48 -22.97
CA ASP A 346 37.26 -37.38 -22.24
C ASP A 346 37.87 -35.98 -22.39
N ALA A 347 38.74 -35.67 -21.45
CA ALA A 347 39.32 -34.40 -21.09
C ALA A 347 40.43 -33.84 -22.00
N ALA A 348 40.88 -32.64 -21.59
CA ALA A 348 42.25 -32.14 -21.58
C ALA A 348 42.66 -31.07 -22.61
N GLN A 349 42.52 -29.82 -22.16
CA GLN A 349 43.61 -28.87 -21.82
C GLN A 349 44.64 -28.43 -22.89
N LYS A 350 44.71 -27.09 -23.05
CA LYS A 350 45.88 -26.17 -23.07
C LYS A 350 45.57 -24.99 -24.01
N GLY A 351 45.82 -23.72 -23.71
CA GLY A 351 46.50 -23.03 -22.61
C GLY A 351 47.03 -21.68 -23.12
N GLY A 352 47.26 -20.72 -22.21
CA GLY A 352 48.08 -19.51 -22.37
C GLY A 352 47.37 -18.33 -23.06
N ALA A 353 47.08 -17.24 -22.35
CA ALA A 353 47.98 -16.17 -21.85
C ALA A 353 48.20 -15.05 -22.89
N ASP A 354 47.61 -13.87 -22.65
CA ASP A 354 48.34 -12.63 -22.35
C ASP A 354 47.35 -11.44 -22.28
N ALA A 355 47.31 -10.79 -21.12
CA ALA A 355 46.88 -9.40 -21.01
C ALA A 355 47.97 -8.49 -21.59
N PRO A 356 47.65 -7.27 -22.03
CA PRO A 356 48.02 -6.14 -21.18
C PRO A 356 47.08 -4.92 -21.26
N ALA A 357 47.03 -4.18 -20.14
CA ALA A 357 46.75 -2.75 -20.05
C ALA A 357 48.06 -2.04 -19.57
N PRO A 358 48.13 -0.71 -19.37
CA PRO A 358 47.65 0.48 -20.12
C PRO A 358 48.79 1.52 -20.33
N ALA A 359 48.58 2.65 -21.04
CA ALA A 359 49.26 3.95 -20.80
C ALA A 359 48.81 5.11 -21.75
N THR A 360 48.10 6.08 -21.15
CA THR A 360 48.31 7.55 -21.09
C THR A 360 48.85 8.42 -22.27
N ALA A 361 48.08 9.50 -22.53
CA ALA A 361 48.44 10.95 -22.50
C ALA A 361 48.44 11.81 -23.80
N ALA A 362 47.46 12.74 -23.80
CA ALA A 362 47.56 14.22 -23.92
C ALA A 362 47.34 14.96 -25.27
N GLY A 363 46.38 15.90 -25.25
CA GLY A 363 46.52 17.24 -25.85
C GLY A 363 45.27 17.93 -26.45
N THR A 364 44.61 18.81 -25.67
CA THR A 364 43.89 20.09 -26.01
C THR A 364 42.75 20.08 -27.05
N ASP A 365 41.58 20.72 -26.90
CA ASP A 365 41.28 22.08 -26.43
C ASP A 365 39.76 22.22 -26.14
N ALA A 366 39.36 23.28 -25.44
CA ALA A 366 38.04 23.50 -24.83
C ALA A 366 36.86 23.85 -25.78
N SER A 367 35.63 23.52 -25.34
CA SER A 367 34.45 24.41 -25.17
C SER A 367 33.08 23.77 -25.52
N ASP A 368 32.24 23.74 -24.48
CA ASP A 368 30.77 23.83 -24.40
C ASP A 368 29.83 22.63 -24.75
N PRO A 369 28.73 22.46 -23.97
CA PRO A 369 27.94 21.23 -23.86
C PRO A 369 26.59 21.29 -24.61
N GLY A 370 25.94 20.13 -24.69
CA GLY A 370 24.50 20.04 -24.95
C GLY A 370 24.13 19.30 -26.23
N ALA A 371 23.77 18.02 -26.10
CA ALA A 371 22.71 17.35 -26.86
C ALA A 371 22.67 15.86 -26.48
N SER A 372 21.91 15.54 -25.44
CA SER A 372 21.28 14.23 -25.29
C SER A 372 20.07 14.20 -26.23
N ALA A 373 20.01 13.21 -27.11
CA ALA A 373 18.89 13.01 -28.02
C ALA A 373 17.79 12.24 -27.30
N ALA A 374 16.74 12.95 -26.90
CA ALA A 374 15.45 12.38 -26.52
C ALA A 374 14.60 12.16 -27.77
N SER A 375 14.00 10.98 -27.85
CA SER A 375 12.90 10.63 -28.76
C SER A 375 11.61 11.17 -28.15
N GLY A 376 11.19 12.38 -28.55
CA GLY A 376 9.93 13.00 -28.15
C GLY A 376 8.93 13.03 -29.30
N SER A 377 7.68 12.75 -28.99
CA SER A 377 6.54 12.67 -29.91
C SER A 377 6.24 13.99 -30.66
N PRO A 378 5.86 13.93 -31.95
CA PRO A 378 5.76 15.12 -32.84
C PRO A 378 4.63 16.10 -32.51
N GLU A 379 3.69 15.76 -31.62
CA GLU A 379 2.59 16.65 -31.21
C GLU A 379 3.02 17.64 -30.10
N LEU A 380 3.89 17.23 -29.17
CA LEU A 380 4.44 18.13 -28.13
C LEU A 380 5.46 19.13 -28.69
N ASP A 381 6.15 18.77 -29.77
CA ASP A 381 7.05 19.69 -30.47
C ASP A 381 6.27 20.77 -31.23
N ALA A 382 5.07 20.46 -31.73
CA ALA A 382 4.20 21.44 -32.39
C ALA A 382 3.62 22.45 -31.38
N GLU A 383 3.18 22.00 -30.21
CA GLU A 383 2.69 22.89 -29.14
C GLU A 383 3.83 23.74 -28.55
N ARG A 384 5.04 23.20 -28.41
CA ARG A 384 6.22 23.96 -27.98
C ARG A 384 6.65 25.02 -29.00
N GLU A 385 6.51 24.74 -30.28
CA GLU A 385 6.80 25.72 -31.34
C GLU A 385 5.72 26.81 -31.39
N GLU A 386 4.45 26.45 -31.20
CA GLU A 386 3.35 27.42 -31.10
C GLU A 386 3.51 28.33 -29.87
N LEU A 387 3.92 27.78 -28.72
CA LEU A 387 4.20 28.54 -27.51
C LEU A 387 5.39 29.49 -27.69
N ARG A 388 6.45 29.06 -28.39
CA ARG A 388 7.60 29.91 -28.76
C ARG A 388 7.20 31.05 -29.68
N GLU A 389 6.40 30.77 -30.71
CA GLU A 389 5.87 31.81 -31.60
C GLU A 389 4.93 32.77 -30.86
N ARG A 390 4.18 32.29 -29.86
CA ARG A 390 3.33 33.14 -29.00
C ARG A 390 4.15 34.04 -28.08
N LEU A 391 5.24 33.51 -27.49
CA LEU A 391 6.18 34.27 -26.68
C LEU A 391 6.92 35.32 -27.50
N GLN A 392 7.37 34.97 -28.70
CA GLN A 392 8.06 35.90 -29.60
C GLN A 392 7.13 37.03 -30.08
N ARG A 393 5.85 36.73 -30.35
CA ARG A 393 4.84 37.77 -30.61
C ARG A 393 4.49 38.59 -29.37
N LEU A 394 4.67 38.05 -28.16
CA LEU A 394 4.48 38.78 -26.92
C LEU A 394 5.64 39.74 -26.66
N GLU A 395 6.88 39.30 -26.89
CA GLU A 395 8.11 40.11 -26.83
C GLU A 395 8.08 41.25 -27.85
N ASP A 396 7.74 40.97 -29.11
CA ASP A 396 7.56 41.99 -30.16
C ASP A 396 6.46 43.02 -29.81
N ARG A 397 5.46 42.61 -29.01
CA ARG A 397 4.35 43.48 -28.59
C ARG A 397 4.65 44.25 -27.30
N ILE A 398 5.56 43.75 -26.47
CA ILE A 398 6.00 44.39 -25.23
C ILE A 398 7.13 45.40 -25.48
N GLY A 399 7.79 45.36 -26.64
CA GLY A 399 8.68 46.43 -27.09
C GLY A 399 9.86 46.66 -26.13
N ILE A 400 10.44 45.56 -25.63
CA ILE A 400 11.70 45.58 -24.91
C ILE A 400 12.77 45.13 -25.91
N ASP A 401 13.12 46.05 -26.81
CA ASP A 401 14.37 45.96 -27.56
C ASP A 401 15.50 46.40 -26.62
N ASP A 402 16.46 45.49 -26.45
CA ASP A 402 17.86 45.72 -26.09
C ASP A 402 18.21 46.51 -24.82
N GLU A 403 19.04 45.87 -24.01
CA GLU A 403 20.14 46.51 -23.30
C GLU A 403 20.98 47.37 -24.27
N GLN A 404 20.53 48.58 -24.56
CA GLN A 404 21.38 49.67 -25.01
C GLN A 404 22.19 50.10 -23.78
N PRO A 405 23.52 49.93 -23.76
CA PRO A 405 24.30 50.36 -22.61
C PRO A 405 24.15 51.88 -22.48
N LEU A 406 23.63 52.32 -21.34
CA LEU A 406 23.56 53.73 -20.88
C LEU A 406 24.93 54.44 -20.82
N ASP A 407 26.00 53.81 -21.33
CA ASP A 407 27.36 54.33 -21.35
C ASP A 407 27.68 55.12 -22.64
N GLU A 408 27.00 54.88 -23.76
CA GLU A 408 27.31 55.58 -25.03
C GLU A 408 26.77 57.02 -25.03
N ASP A 409 25.56 57.25 -24.50
CA ASP A 409 24.98 58.58 -24.34
C ASP A 409 25.65 59.42 -23.23
N VAL A 410 26.10 58.77 -22.15
CA VAL A 410 26.81 59.45 -21.04
C VAL A 410 28.23 59.84 -21.47
N ALA A 411 28.89 59.04 -22.32
CA ALA A 411 30.18 59.39 -22.89
C ALA A 411 30.08 60.56 -23.89
N ALA A 412 29.04 60.58 -24.74
CA ALA A 412 28.77 61.68 -25.66
C ALA A 412 28.46 62.99 -24.92
N LEU A 413 27.61 62.94 -23.87
CA LEU A 413 27.35 64.12 -23.02
C LEU A 413 28.60 64.58 -22.25
N ALA A 414 29.47 63.65 -21.83
CA ALA A 414 30.71 63.99 -21.14
C ALA A 414 31.71 64.72 -22.07
N GLU A 415 31.77 64.35 -23.35
CA GLU A 415 32.60 65.03 -24.35
C GLU A 415 32.04 66.43 -24.71
N GLU A 416 30.71 66.58 -24.75
CA GLU A 416 30.04 67.87 -24.98
C GLU A 416 30.21 68.83 -23.77
N VAL A 417 30.11 68.32 -22.54
CA VAL A 417 30.39 69.11 -21.33
C VAL A 417 31.87 69.50 -21.24
N ALA A 418 32.80 68.63 -21.64
CA ALA A 418 34.23 68.95 -21.67
C ALA A 418 34.55 70.07 -22.67
N THR A 419 33.92 70.06 -23.86
CA THR A 419 34.11 71.11 -24.87
C THR A 419 33.41 72.43 -24.53
N LEU A 420 32.32 72.42 -23.75
CA LEU A 420 31.69 73.62 -23.20
C LEU A 420 32.48 74.23 -22.03
N VAL A 421 33.15 73.39 -21.22
CA VAL A 421 34.09 73.87 -20.19
C VAL A 421 35.30 74.52 -20.84
N ALA A 422 35.87 73.94 -21.91
CA ALA A 422 36.97 74.54 -22.67
C ALA A 422 36.58 75.91 -23.28
N LEU A 423 35.40 75.99 -23.93
CA LEU A 423 34.91 77.25 -24.51
C LEU A 423 34.64 78.32 -23.43
N ARG A 424 34.19 77.92 -22.24
CA ARG A 424 34.03 78.82 -21.10
C ARG A 424 35.36 79.33 -20.57
N GLU A 425 36.40 78.49 -20.55
CA GLU A 425 37.76 78.91 -20.19
C GLU A 425 38.35 79.88 -21.23
N ASP A 426 38.13 79.64 -22.53
CA ASP A 426 38.56 80.53 -23.61
C ASP A 426 37.85 81.89 -23.56
N VAL A 427 36.53 81.90 -23.32
CA VAL A 427 35.77 83.15 -23.12
C VAL A 427 36.20 83.86 -21.83
N SER A 428 36.49 83.14 -20.76
CA SER A 428 37.01 83.73 -19.51
C SER A 428 38.42 84.29 -19.69
N ALA A 429 39.27 83.66 -20.50
CA ALA A 429 40.60 84.15 -20.85
C ALA A 429 40.52 85.41 -21.73
N LEU A 430 39.55 85.46 -22.66
CA LEU A 430 39.28 86.63 -23.49
C LEU A 430 38.70 87.79 -22.67
N GLU A 431 37.78 87.51 -21.73
CA GLU A 431 37.26 88.51 -20.79
C GLU A 431 38.37 89.04 -19.86
N ALA A 432 39.25 88.16 -19.36
CA ALA A 432 40.40 88.57 -18.55
C ALA A 432 41.42 89.40 -19.34
N ALA A 433 41.69 89.04 -20.61
CA ALA A 433 42.55 89.84 -21.49
C ALA A 433 41.95 91.23 -21.78
N VAL A 434 40.62 91.33 -21.88
CA VAL A 434 39.90 92.60 -22.05
C VAL A 434 39.86 93.41 -20.74
N GLU A 435 39.76 92.77 -19.58
CA GLU A 435 39.81 93.44 -18.26
C GLU A 435 41.24 93.94 -17.93
N ASP A 436 42.28 93.16 -18.18
CA ASP A 436 43.69 93.54 -17.89
C ASP A 436 44.17 94.68 -18.81
N GLU A 437 43.64 94.76 -20.03
CA GLU A 437 43.84 95.89 -20.96
C GLU A 437 42.99 97.13 -20.63
N SER A 438 41.92 96.98 -19.82
CA SER A 438 41.09 98.12 -19.38
C SER A 438 41.70 98.92 -18.23
N ASP A 439 42.64 98.32 -17.47
CA ASP A 439 43.37 98.96 -16.36
C ASP A 439 44.81 99.42 -16.74
N ALA A 440 45.33 99.02 -17.91
CA ALA A 440 46.62 99.46 -18.44
C ALA A 440 46.45 100.59 -19.48
N GLY A 441 46.53 101.84 -19.01
CA GLY A 441 46.45 103.02 -19.88
C GLY A 441 47.46 103.03 -21.03
N ALA A 442 46.94 102.85 -22.24
CA ALA A 442 47.45 103.29 -23.54
C ALA A 442 48.78 102.72 -24.07
N SER A 443 48.69 102.28 -25.33
CA SER A 443 49.71 102.02 -26.35
C SER A 443 50.32 100.62 -26.37
N GLY A 444 49.69 99.74 -27.17
CA GLY A 444 50.22 98.41 -27.49
C GLY A 444 49.20 97.37 -27.94
N VAL A 445 47.90 97.71 -28.02
CA VAL A 445 46.84 96.76 -28.40
C VAL A 445 46.99 96.38 -29.88
N ASP A 446 47.41 95.15 -30.15
CA ASP A 446 47.41 94.56 -31.48
C ASP A 446 45.96 94.17 -31.81
N VAL A 447 45.15 95.17 -32.16
CA VAL A 447 43.73 95.03 -32.47
C VAL A 447 43.52 94.01 -33.60
N GLU A 448 44.50 93.87 -34.49
CA GLU A 448 44.50 92.85 -35.54
C GLU A 448 44.60 91.44 -34.95
N ALA A 449 45.36 91.23 -33.87
CA ALA A 449 45.44 89.94 -33.19
C ALA A 449 44.13 89.58 -32.49
N LEU A 450 43.53 90.52 -31.74
CA LEU A 450 42.23 90.30 -31.08
C LEU A 450 41.08 90.14 -32.08
N GLN A 451 41.11 90.83 -33.22
CA GLN A 451 40.14 90.60 -34.30
C GLN A 451 40.33 89.22 -34.92
N THR A 452 41.57 88.78 -35.14
CA THR A 452 41.84 87.44 -35.68
C THR A 452 41.37 86.35 -34.70
N GLU A 453 41.59 86.54 -33.39
CA GLU A 453 41.11 85.62 -32.37
C GLU A 453 39.58 85.60 -32.29
N LEU A 454 38.93 86.76 -32.34
CA LEU A 454 37.47 86.87 -32.36
C LEU A 454 36.86 86.25 -33.62
N GLU A 455 37.49 86.44 -34.77
CA GLU A 455 37.06 85.86 -36.05
C GLU A 455 37.27 84.34 -36.05
N THR A 456 38.36 83.84 -35.45
CA THR A 456 38.58 82.40 -35.26
C THR A 456 37.55 81.79 -34.30
N VAL A 457 37.19 82.50 -33.23
CA VAL A 457 36.15 82.06 -32.28
C VAL A 457 34.77 82.11 -32.94
N ALA A 458 34.49 83.13 -33.76
CA ALA A 458 33.25 83.25 -34.52
C ALA A 458 33.11 82.12 -35.56
N ASP A 459 34.16 81.85 -36.34
CA ASP A 459 34.20 80.75 -37.30
C ASP A 459 34.04 79.39 -36.60
N SER A 460 34.66 79.21 -35.43
CA SER A 460 34.50 77.99 -34.63
C SER A 460 33.10 77.86 -34.02
N LEU A 461 32.44 78.95 -33.70
CA LEU A 461 31.05 78.98 -33.22
C LEU A 461 30.06 78.73 -34.36
N GLU A 462 30.33 79.25 -35.55
CA GLU A 462 29.52 79.03 -36.74
C GLU A 462 29.63 77.58 -37.21
N SER A 463 30.86 77.02 -37.30
CA SER A 463 31.05 75.59 -37.59
C SER A 463 30.38 74.69 -36.53
N ARG A 464 30.44 75.06 -35.25
CA ARG A 464 29.72 74.32 -34.20
C ARG A 464 28.21 74.48 -34.28
N ALA A 465 27.70 75.64 -34.70
CA ALA A 465 26.26 75.83 -34.89
C ALA A 465 25.77 74.98 -36.07
N ASP A 466 26.54 74.91 -37.15
CA ASP A 466 26.25 74.05 -38.30
C ASP A 466 26.32 72.56 -37.93
N ASP A 467 27.37 72.13 -37.20
CA ASP A 467 27.50 70.74 -36.73
C ASP A 467 26.40 70.37 -35.72
N LEU A 468 25.96 71.32 -34.88
CA LEU A 468 24.84 71.12 -33.94
C LEU A 468 23.50 71.09 -34.69
N GLU A 469 23.34 71.88 -35.75
CA GLU A 469 22.16 71.84 -36.63
C GLU A 469 22.10 70.52 -37.40
N GLU A 470 23.24 70.00 -37.87
CA GLU A 470 23.35 68.69 -38.51
C GLU A 470 23.14 67.53 -37.52
N GLN A 471 23.62 67.64 -36.28
CA GLN A 471 23.34 66.66 -35.22
C GLN A 471 21.89 66.70 -34.73
N VAL A 472 21.27 67.87 -34.61
CA VAL A 472 19.83 68.01 -34.29
C VAL A 472 18.97 67.47 -35.44
N ALA A 473 19.41 67.62 -36.69
CA ALA A 473 18.75 67.01 -37.85
C ALA A 473 18.97 65.48 -37.93
N ALA A 474 20.07 64.97 -37.36
CA ALA A 474 20.41 63.55 -37.29
C ALA A 474 19.94 62.87 -35.99
N THR A 475 19.47 63.61 -35.00
CA THR A 475 18.91 63.05 -33.76
C THR A 475 17.64 62.27 -34.13
N PRO A 476 17.42 61.06 -33.60
CA PRO A 476 16.21 60.29 -33.85
C PRO A 476 14.93 61.06 -33.54
N ASP A 477 15.01 62.12 -32.72
CA ASP A 477 13.90 63.00 -32.40
C ASP A 477 13.39 63.83 -33.60
N ALA A 478 14.21 64.16 -34.60
CA ALA A 478 13.74 64.86 -35.80
C ALA A 478 12.92 63.93 -36.71
N GLU A 479 13.40 62.70 -36.93
CA GLU A 479 12.61 61.65 -37.57
C GLU A 479 11.41 61.24 -36.72
N ARG A 480 11.51 61.22 -35.38
CA ARG A 480 10.37 60.96 -34.49
C ARG A 480 9.38 62.12 -34.48
N VAL A 481 9.78 63.37 -34.70
CA VAL A 481 8.86 64.51 -34.85
C VAL A 481 8.19 64.46 -36.20
N GLU A 482 8.89 64.10 -37.28
CA GLU A 482 8.29 63.91 -38.60
C GLU A 482 7.39 62.64 -38.62
N ASP A 483 7.76 61.58 -37.90
CA ASP A 483 6.95 60.37 -37.67
C ASP A 483 5.81 60.62 -36.67
N LEU A 484 5.98 61.49 -35.66
CA LEU A 484 4.90 61.95 -34.77
C LEU A 484 3.94 62.89 -35.50
N GLU A 485 4.41 63.76 -36.38
CA GLU A 485 3.56 64.62 -37.22
C GLU A 485 2.83 63.77 -38.26
N ALA A 486 3.51 62.81 -38.89
CA ALA A 486 2.88 61.83 -39.78
C ALA A 486 1.91 60.91 -39.03
N ARG A 487 2.20 60.49 -37.79
CA ARG A 487 1.29 59.72 -36.92
C ARG A 487 0.17 60.57 -36.35
N LEU A 488 0.36 61.88 -36.16
CA LEU A 488 -0.67 62.83 -35.72
C LEU A 488 -1.59 63.24 -36.87
N GLU A 489 -1.10 63.19 -38.11
CA GLU A 489 -1.90 63.33 -39.34
C GLU A 489 -2.53 62.00 -39.80
N ALA A 490 -1.94 60.86 -39.40
CA ALA A 490 -2.51 59.52 -39.55
C ALA A 490 -3.41 59.10 -38.35
N LEU A 491 -3.44 59.88 -37.26
CA LEU A 491 -4.45 59.73 -36.23
C LEU A 491 -5.80 59.98 -36.89
N PRO A 492 -6.79 59.09 -36.66
CA PRO A 492 -8.11 59.27 -37.24
C PRO A 492 -8.67 60.66 -36.86
N PRO A 493 -9.49 61.28 -37.73
CA PRO A 493 -10.06 62.59 -37.44
C PRO A 493 -10.77 62.57 -36.07
N ILE A 494 -10.90 63.72 -35.40
CA ILE A 494 -11.58 63.94 -34.10
C ILE A 494 -12.96 63.23 -33.97
N ALA A 495 -13.53 62.73 -35.07
CA ALA A 495 -14.62 61.75 -35.08
C ALA A 495 -14.32 60.48 -34.25
N ASP A 496 -13.08 59.97 -34.18
CA ASP A 496 -12.75 58.76 -33.40
C ASP A 496 -12.51 59.06 -31.92
N LEU A 497 -12.13 60.29 -31.56
CA LEU A 497 -12.13 60.79 -30.17
C LEU A 497 -13.54 61.14 -29.70
N ALA A 498 -14.41 61.58 -30.62
CA ALA A 498 -15.84 61.70 -30.37
C ALA A 498 -16.49 60.31 -30.24
N ASP A 499 -16.10 59.31 -31.04
CA ASP A 499 -16.52 57.91 -30.89
C ASP A 499 -15.90 57.28 -29.64
N MET A 500 -14.68 57.62 -29.21
CA MET A 500 -14.13 57.18 -27.91
C MET A 500 -14.80 57.89 -26.74
N ALA A 501 -15.16 59.17 -26.87
CA ALA A 501 -15.94 59.89 -25.85
C ALA A 501 -17.41 59.44 -25.83
N GLU A 502 -17.96 59.03 -26.96
CA GLU A 502 -19.27 58.40 -27.11
C GLU A 502 -19.23 56.96 -26.62
N ARG A 503 -18.14 56.21 -26.85
CA ARG A 503 -17.89 54.90 -26.23
C ARG A 503 -17.67 55.01 -24.73
N VAL A 504 -16.90 55.97 -24.23
CA VAL A 504 -16.72 56.21 -22.78
C VAL A 504 -18.01 56.76 -22.14
N GLY A 505 -18.83 57.49 -22.90
CA GLY A 505 -20.18 57.89 -22.49
C GLY A 505 -21.25 56.83 -22.70
N ALA A 506 -20.96 55.77 -23.47
CA ALA A 506 -21.79 54.59 -23.70
C ALA A 506 -21.30 53.37 -22.93
N ILE A 507 -20.16 53.45 -22.23
CA ILE A 507 -19.83 52.59 -21.11
C ILE A 507 -20.85 52.96 -20.05
N ASP A 508 -21.90 52.15 -19.97
CA ASP A 508 -22.92 52.31 -18.97
C ASP A 508 -22.27 52.14 -17.59
N ALA A 509 -22.73 52.92 -16.61
CA ALA A 509 -22.23 52.78 -15.24
C ALA A 509 -22.45 51.36 -14.68
N GLU A 510 -23.40 50.62 -15.26
CA GLU A 510 -23.62 49.19 -15.01
C GLU A 510 -22.50 48.30 -15.58
N GLU A 511 -21.98 48.54 -16.79
CA GLU A 511 -20.85 47.75 -17.34
C GLU A 511 -19.56 47.99 -16.54
N LEU A 512 -19.34 49.21 -16.04
CA LEU A 512 -18.23 49.51 -15.12
C LEU A 512 -18.44 48.92 -13.73
N SER A 513 -19.69 48.80 -13.28
CA SER A 513 -20.04 48.08 -12.05
C SER A 513 -19.72 46.60 -12.22
N GLU A 514 -20.16 45.96 -13.30
CA GLU A 514 -19.88 44.54 -13.56
C GLU A 514 -18.38 44.24 -13.63
N VAL A 515 -17.57 45.13 -14.21
CA VAL A 515 -16.11 44.97 -14.21
C VAL A 515 -15.50 45.16 -12.81
N ALA A 516 -16.06 46.05 -11.99
CA ALA A 516 -15.63 46.23 -10.61
C ALA A 516 -16.03 45.03 -9.74
N ASP A 517 -17.26 44.54 -9.89
CA ASP A 517 -17.78 43.35 -9.24
C ASP A 517 -16.95 42.11 -9.65
N SER A 518 -16.59 41.98 -10.93
CA SER A 518 -15.70 40.92 -11.42
C SER A 518 -14.27 41.04 -10.87
N LEU A 519 -13.78 42.25 -10.59
CA LEU A 519 -12.46 42.45 -10.01
C LEU A 519 -12.47 42.13 -8.52
N ASP A 520 -13.54 42.48 -7.80
CA ASP A 520 -13.76 42.10 -6.42
C ASP A 520 -13.87 40.58 -6.30
N GLU A 521 -14.56 39.93 -7.23
CA GLU A 521 -14.66 38.47 -7.31
C GLU A 521 -13.31 37.80 -7.66
N GLN A 522 -12.52 38.37 -8.57
CA GLN A 522 -11.16 37.90 -8.82
C GLN A 522 -10.23 38.10 -7.62
N SER A 523 -10.39 39.19 -6.86
CA SER A 523 -9.62 39.43 -5.64
C SER A 523 -9.97 38.42 -4.55
N ALA A 524 -11.25 38.11 -4.37
CA ALA A 524 -11.70 37.06 -3.48
C ALA A 524 -11.19 35.68 -3.91
N SER A 525 -11.16 35.40 -5.23
CA SER A 525 -10.58 34.18 -5.76
C SER A 525 -9.06 34.10 -5.54
N ALA A 526 -8.35 35.22 -5.53
CA ALA A 526 -6.92 35.26 -5.24
C ALA A 526 -6.64 34.98 -3.75
N GLU A 527 -7.42 35.57 -2.84
CA GLU A 527 -7.33 35.28 -1.40
C GLU A 527 -7.61 33.79 -1.11
N ALA A 528 -8.61 33.21 -1.78
CA ALA A 528 -8.91 31.78 -1.63
C ALA A 528 -7.79 30.87 -2.19
N VAL A 529 -7.03 31.33 -3.19
CA VAL A 529 -5.88 30.59 -3.72
C VAL A 529 -4.69 30.70 -2.78
N GLU A 530 -4.47 31.85 -2.14
CA GLU A 530 -3.44 31.99 -1.09
C GLU A 530 -3.75 31.08 0.10
N GLU A 531 -4.98 31.03 0.59
CA GLU A 531 -5.38 30.14 1.69
C GLU A 531 -5.18 28.65 1.34
N ARG A 532 -5.47 28.26 0.10
CA ARG A 532 -5.17 26.90 -0.39
C ARG A 532 -3.67 26.62 -0.50
N THR A 533 -2.87 27.63 -0.82
CA THR A 533 -1.43 27.49 -0.93
C THR A 533 -0.79 27.34 0.45
N ASP A 534 -1.30 28.06 1.45
CA ASP A 534 -0.88 27.91 2.84
C ASP A 534 -1.27 26.53 3.39
N ALA A 535 -2.52 26.08 3.14
CA ALA A 535 -2.94 24.74 3.53
C ALA A 535 -2.10 23.64 2.85
N LEU A 536 -1.79 23.79 1.56
CA LEU A 536 -0.92 22.85 0.86
C LEU A 536 0.52 22.87 1.40
N ALA A 537 1.01 24.01 1.89
CA ALA A 537 2.31 24.08 2.54
C ALA A 537 2.31 23.33 3.87
N ASP A 538 1.26 23.48 4.68
CA ASP A 538 1.08 22.72 5.92
C ASP A 538 0.98 21.21 5.65
N ASP A 539 0.26 20.81 4.58
CA ASP A 539 0.16 19.40 4.16
C ASP A 539 1.54 18.84 3.73
N VAL A 540 2.36 19.65 3.03
CA VAL A 540 3.72 19.25 2.62
C VAL A 540 4.65 19.11 3.81
N ASP A 541 4.53 19.99 4.81
CA ASP A 541 5.30 19.89 6.06
C ASP A 541 4.90 18.61 6.83
N GLY A 542 3.59 18.30 6.92
CA GLY A 542 3.11 17.05 7.50
C GLY A 542 3.62 15.81 6.78
N LEU A 543 3.62 15.82 5.45
CA LEU A 543 4.15 14.72 4.64
C LEU A 543 5.67 14.56 4.79
N HIS A 544 6.40 15.63 5.14
CA HIS A 544 7.82 15.57 5.46
C HIS A 544 8.07 14.93 6.82
N ASP A 545 7.26 15.28 7.82
CA ASP A 545 7.32 14.66 9.15
C ASP A 545 6.98 13.15 9.07
N ASP A 546 5.96 12.77 8.27
CA ASP A 546 5.62 11.36 8.02
C ASP A 546 6.76 10.61 7.31
N LEU A 547 7.47 11.26 6.38
CA LEU A 547 8.63 10.69 5.69
C LEU A 547 9.80 10.46 6.64
N ASP A 548 10.06 11.39 7.54
CA ASP A 548 11.09 11.26 8.57
C ASP A 548 10.76 10.12 9.54
N GLY A 549 9.48 9.97 9.93
CA GLY A 549 9.01 8.83 10.73
C GLY A 549 9.18 7.49 10.01
N LEU A 550 8.81 7.43 8.73
CA LEU A 550 9.00 6.22 7.91
C LEU A 550 10.49 5.87 7.73
N GLN A 551 11.39 6.86 7.74
CA GLN A 551 12.84 6.58 7.72
C GLN A 551 13.32 5.96 9.03
N GLU A 552 12.83 6.43 10.19
CA GLU A 552 13.11 5.78 11.48
C GLU A 552 12.60 4.33 11.50
N ASP A 553 11.36 4.11 11.05
CA ASP A 553 10.78 2.76 10.98
C ASP A 553 11.59 1.81 10.06
N VAL A 554 12.12 2.33 8.94
CA VAL A 554 12.99 1.56 8.02
C VAL A 554 14.35 1.24 8.64
N ASP A 555 14.90 2.16 9.42
CA ASP A 555 16.16 1.92 10.15
C ASP A 555 15.94 0.85 11.22
N ASP A 556 14.84 0.91 11.99
CA ASP A 556 14.48 -0.11 12.97
C ASP A 556 14.20 -1.48 12.33
N LEU A 557 13.56 -1.51 11.15
CA LEU A 557 13.33 -2.74 10.41
C LEU A 557 14.64 -3.37 9.91
N HIS A 558 15.64 -2.58 9.51
CA HIS A 558 16.96 -3.10 9.17
C HIS A 558 17.66 -3.73 10.38
N GLU A 559 17.56 -3.11 11.56
CA GLU A 559 18.15 -3.68 12.79
C GLU A 559 17.49 -5.03 13.15
N ASN A 560 16.17 -5.14 12.97
CA ASN A 560 15.45 -6.40 13.18
C ASN A 560 15.82 -7.46 12.14
N LEU A 561 16.03 -7.08 10.87
CA LEU A 561 16.47 -7.99 9.82
C LEU A 561 17.88 -8.55 10.10
N ASP A 562 18.80 -7.70 10.56
CA ASP A 562 20.14 -8.12 10.98
C ASP A 562 20.06 -9.14 12.13
N ALA A 563 19.17 -8.91 13.11
CA ALA A 563 18.95 -9.86 14.19
C ALA A 563 18.32 -11.18 13.72
N LEU A 564 17.47 -11.16 12.69
CA LEU A 564 16.86 -12.36 12.11
C LEU A 564 17.89 -13.20 11.34
N GLU A 565 18.88 -12.56 10.69
CA GLU A 565 20.01 -13.25 10.04
C GLU A 565 20.83 -14.07 11.06
N ASP A 566 21.04 -13.52 12.26
CA ASP A 566 21.69 -14.24 13.35
C ASP A 566 20.87 -15.47 13.80
N VAL A 567 19.54 -15.33 13.91
CA VAL A 567 18.65 -16.45 14.26
C VAL A 567 18.67 -17.56 13.20
N SER A 568 18.74 -17.23 11.91
CA SER A 568 18.89 -18.22 10.85
C SER A 568 20.19 -19.02 10.99
N THR A 569 21.28 -18.32 11.34
CA THR A 569 22.58 -18.97 11.57
C THR A 569 22.53 -19.95 12.75
N ASP A 570 21.81 -19.59 13.82
CA ASP A 570 21.57 -20.47 14.96
C ASP A 570 20.69 -21.67 14.60
N LEU A 571 19.71 -21.51 13.70
CA LEU A 571 18.87 -22.59 13.21
C LEU A 571 19.67 -23.63 12.40
N ASP A 572 20.56 -23.17 11.52
CA ASP A 572 21.46 -24.03 10.76
C ASP A 572 22.36 -24.84 11.69
N ALA A 573 22.90 -24.19 12.72
CA ALA A 573 23.70 -24.87 13.74
C ALA A 573 22.89 -25.91 14.52
N LEU A 574 21.62 -25.62 14.84
CA LEU A 574 20.74 -26.55 15.51
C LEU A 574 20.37 -27.74 14.60
N SER A 575 20.20 -27.52 13.30
CA SER A 575 19.97 -28.58 12.32
C SER A 575 21.17 -29.54 12.26
N ASP A 576 22.38 -29.00 12.18
CA ASP A 576 23.62 -29.78 12.22
C ASP A 576 23.72 -30.62 13.52
N ASP A 577 23.33 -30.04 14.66
CA ASP A 577 23.28 -30.73 15.95
C ASP A 577 22.22 -31.86 15.95
N VAL A 578 21.07 -31.67 15.33
CA VAL A 578 20.03 -32.70 15.19
C VAL A 578 20.52 -33.87 14.34
N ASP A 579 21.15 -33.60 13.19
CA ASP A 579 21.74 -34.62 12.32
C ASP A 579 22.83 -35.43 13.06
N ALA A 580 23.62 -34.75 13.89
CA ALA A 580 24.62 -35.40 14.75
C ALA A 580 23.98 -36.29 15.82
N VAL A 581 22.88 -35.84 16.44
CA VAL A 581 22.12 -36.64 17.41
C VAL A 581 21.47 -37.85 16.75
N GLU A 582 20.87 -37.71 15.58
CA GLU A 582 20.29 -38.81 14.81
C GLU A 582 21.34 -39.88 14.50
N SER A 583 22.49 -39.45 13.97
CA SER A 583 23.64 -40.34 13.71
C SER A 583 24.12 -41.07 14.98
N ALA A 584 24.12 -40.39 16.12
CA ALA A 584 24.50 -40.98 17.40
C ALA A 584 23.45 -42.00 17.91
N VAL A 585 22.15 -41.73 17.68
CA VAL A 585 21.06 -42.65 18.01
C VAL A 585 21.13 -43.90 17.14
N GLU A 586 21.36 -43.76 15.82
CA GLU A 586 21.56 -44.90 14.92
C GLU A 586 22.73 -45.79 15.36
N SER A 587 23.87 -45.16 15.71
CA SER A 587 25.03 -45.90 16.21
C SER A 587 24.73 -46.62 17.53
N LEU A 588 23.95 -46.01 18.42
CA LEU A 588 23.56 -46.64 19.68
C LEU A 588 22.56 -47.77 19.45
N GLU A 589 21.66 -47.64 18.47
CA GLU A 589 20.76 -48.70 18.07
C GLU A 589 21.54 -49.91 17.54
N ASP A 590 22.53 -49.70 16.68
CA ASP A 590 23.42 -50.76 16.20
C ASP A 590 24.20 -51.43 17.34
N ASP A 591 24.75 -50.66 18.28
CA ASP A 591 25.45 -51.19 19.46
C ASP A 591 24.53 -52.00 20.40
N VAL A 592 23.24 -51.63 20.51
CA VAL A 592 22.24 -52.35 21.31
C VAL A 592 21.70 -53.58 20.58
N VAL A 593 21.72 -53.58 19.24
CA VAL A 593 21.25 -54.68 18.37
C VAL A 593 22.37 -55.68 18.06
N ASP A 594 23.58 -55.49 18.57
CA ASP A 594 24.66 -56.47 18.51
C ASP A 594 24.30 -57.76 19.30
N GLU A 595 23.56 -58.65 18.62
CA GLU A 595 23.27 -60.02 19.07
C GLU A 595 24.58 -60.75 19.42
N ALA A 596 25.69 -60.34 18.80
CA ALA A 596 27.04 -60.81 19.13
C ALA A 596 27.46 -60.47 20.58
N THR A 597 27.11 -59.29 21.10
CA THR A 597 27.39 -58.91 22.49
C THR A 597 26.49 -59.66 23.45
N ILE A 598 25.22 -59.85 23.11
CA ILE A 598 24.28 -60.63 23.93
C ILE A 598 24.70 -62.11 23.95
N ASP A 599 25.11 -62.67 22.82
CA ASP A 599 25.62 -64.03 22.71
C ASP A 599 26.96 -64.19 23.41
N ALA A 600 27.85 -63.20 23.35
CA ALA A 600 29.09 -63.21 24.12
C ALA A 600 28.82 -63.14 25.64
N ILE A 601 27.81 -62.39 26.07
CA ILE A 601 27.37 -62.38 27.48
C ILE A 601 26.77 -63.73 27.87
N ARG A 602 25.93 -64.34 27.03
CA ARG A 602 25.37 -65.69 27.28
C ARG A 602 26.46 -66.75 27.36
N GLU A 603 27.41 -66.75 26.43
CA GLU A 603 28.56 -67.65 26.45
C GLU A 603 29.41 -67.43 27.71
N ARG A 604 29.61 -66.18 28.13
CA ARG A 604 30.30 -65.88 29.39
C ARG A 604 29.49 -66.32 30.62
N VAL A 605 28.17 -66.24 30.59
CA VAL A 605 27.30 -66.75 31.67
C VAL A 605 27.35 -68.27 31.72
N ASP A 606 27.33 -68.97 30.58
CA ASP A 606 27.49 -70.42 30.52
C ASP A 606 28.89 -70.85 31.03
N VAL A 607 29.93 -70.08 30.67
CA VAL A 607 31.28 -70.27 31.23
C VAL A 607 31.27 -70.02 32.73
N VAL A 608 30.62 -68.95 33.22
CA VAL A 608 30.51 -68.70 34.66
C VAL A 608 29.76 -69.82 35.37
N GLU A 609 28.66 -70.32 34.82
CA GLU A 609 27.88 -71.43 35.37
C GLU A 609 28.72 -72.70 35.47
N THR A 610 29.43 -73.07 34.40
CA THR A 610 30.37 -74.19 34.42
C THR A 610 31.52 -73.98 35.39
N THR A 611 32.09 -72.77 35.50
CA THR A 611 33.11 -72.50 36.52
C THR A 611 32.57 -72.55 37.94
N VAL A 612 31.30 -72.19 38.16
CA VAL A 612 30.65 -72.30 39.47
C VAL A 612 30.43 -73.78 39.81
N GLU A 613 29.96 -74.59 38.85
CA GLU A 613 29.84 -76.05 39.03
C GLU A 613 31.19 -76.70 39.32
N ASP A 614 32.26 -76.30 38.60
CA ASP A 614 33.62 -76.77 38.83
C ASP A 614 34.16 -76.30 40.19
N VAL A 615 33.89 -75.06 40.61
CA VAL A 615 34.28 -74.54 41.94
C VAL A 615 33.50 -75.24 43.06
N GLU A 616 32.22 -75.56 42.86
CA GLU A 616 31.44 -76.35 43.80
C GLU A 616 31.97 -77.78 43.91
N ALA A 617 32.38 -78.38 42.79
CA ALA A 617 33.03 -79.69 42.77
C ALA A 617 34.42 -79.66 43.44
N ASP A 618 35.26 -78.65 43.13
CA ASP A 618 36.54 -78.41 43.77
C ASP A 618 36.37 -78.15 45.28
N PHE A 619 35.28 -77.48 45.70
CA PHE A 619 34.97 -77.29 47.11
C PHE A 619 34.54 -78.59 47.78
N GLU A 620 33.84 -79.49 47.07
CA GLU A 620 33.46 -80.81 47.57
C GLU A 620 34.67 -81.75 47.66
N ASP A 621 35.61 -81.66 46.72
CA ASP A 621 36.89 -82.37 46.72
C ASP A 621 37.86 -81.81 47.79
N ALA A 622 37.94 -80.48 47.97
CA ALA A 622 38.72 -79.83 49.02
C ALA A 622 38.13 -80.03 50.43
N ALA A 623 36.82 -80.27 50.53
CA ALA A 623 36.15 -80.69 51.76
C ALA A 623 36.35 -82.20 52.05
N SER A 624 36.86 -82.98 51.10
CA SER A 624 37.31 -84.33 51.37
C SER A 624 38.56 -84.28 52.24
N THR A 625 38.66 -85.19 53.23
CA THR A 625 39.73 -85.18 54.25
C THR A 625 41.15 -85.39 53.72
N THR A 626 41.33 -85.48 52.40
CA THR A 626 42.62 -85.72 51.74
C THR A 626 43.39 -84.40 51.52
N ASP A 627 42.73 -83.30 51.18
CA ASP A 627 43.42 -82.03 50.89
C ASP A 627 43.92 -81.32 52.16
N LEU A 628 43.26 -81.53 53.30
CA LEU A 628 43.79 -81.07 54.59
C LEU A 628 45.05 -81.82 55.03
N GLU A 629 45.20 -83.09 54.64
CA GLU A 629 46.40 -83.90 54.90
C GLU A 629 47.55 -83.48 53.95
N ASP A 630 47.24 -83.20 52.68
CA ASP A 630 48.22 -82.68 51.70
C ASP A 630 48.66 -81.24 52.02
N VAL A 631 47.78 -80.39 52.58
CA VAL A 631 48.14 -79.05 53.06
C VAL A 631 49.03 -79.11 54.31
N GLU A 632 48.86 -80.10 55.20
CA GLU A 632 49.79 -80.34 56.31
C GLU A 632 51.17 -80.79 55.80
N GLU A 633 51.25 -81.70 54.82
CA GLU A 633 52.52 -82.13 54.21
C GLU A 633 53.22 -80.97 53.47
N ARG A 634 52.46 -80.16 52.73
CA ARG A 634 53.01 -78.97 52.04
C ARG A 634 53.42 -77.85 52.99
N LEU A 635 52.81 -77.75 54.18
CA LEU A 635 53.27 -76.81 55.22
C LEU A 635 54.58 -77.28 55.86
N GLU A 636 54.80 -78.59 56.02
CA GLU A 636 56.09 -79.14 56.43
C GLU A 636 57.17 -78.88 55.36
N ASP A 637 56.87 -79.09 54.08
CA ASP A 637 57.79 -78.79 52.97
C ASP A 637 58.05 -77.27 52.83
N ALA A 638 57.03 -76.43 53.00
CA ALA A 638 57.18 -74.97 52.94
C ALA A 638 57.98 -74.39 54.12
N ASP A 639 57.97 -75.02 55.30
CA ASP A 639 58.82 -74.63 56.42
C ASP A 639 60.30 -74.96 56.12
N GLU A 640 60.57 -76.11 55.47
CA GLU A 640 61.91 -76.45 54.98
C GLU A 640 62.39 -75.52 53.85
N GLU A 641 61.51 -75.13 52.92
CA GLU A 641 61.80 -74.13 51.87
C GLU A 641 61.98 -72.71 52.43
N LEU A 642 61.24 -72.31 53.47
CA LEU A 642 61.42 -71.00 54.13
C LEU A 642 62.75 -70.88 54.86
N ASP A 643 63.24 -71.97 55.45
CA ASP A 643 64.59 -72.00 56.02
C ASP A 643 65.67 -71.94 54.93
N GLY A 644 65.42 -72.50 53.73
CA GLY A 644 66.23 -72.29 52.54
C GLY A 644 66.19 -70.85 52.01
N ALA A 645 64.99 -70.28 51.88
CA ALA A 645 64.76 -68.92 51.41
C ALA A 645 65.36 -67.88 52.36
N ARG A 646 65.38 -68.11 53.67
CA ARG A 646 66.09 -67.25 54.64
C ARG A 646 67.61 -67.24 54.39
N ALA A 647 68.20 -68.39 54.04
CA ALA A 647 69.61 -68.48 53.69
C ALA A 647 69.92 -67.83 52.32
N ASP A 648 68.99 -67.93 51.38
CA ASP A 648 69.08 -67.25 50.08
C ASP A 648 68.86 -65.73 50.20
N ILE A 649 68.02 -65.25 51.11
CA ILE A 649 67.82 -63.83 51.39
C ILE A 649 69.10 -63.20 51.97
N GLU A 650 69.82 -63.87 52.87
CA GLU A 650 71.15 -63.40 53.33
C GLU A 650 72.17 -63.32 52.17
N ASN A 651 72.03 -64.15 51.14
CA ASN A 651 72.84 -64.12 49.92
C ASN A 651 72.39 -63.00 48.96
N VAL A 652 71.08 -62.78 48.83
CA VAL A 652 70.47 -61.70 48.04
C VAL A 652 70.79 -60.34 48.64
N GLU A 653 70.80 -60.17 49.96
CA GLU A 653 71.23 -58.92 50.61
C GLU A 653 72.71 -58.60 50.31
N SER A 654 73.58 -59.62 50.21
CA SER A 654 74.97 -59.44 49.74
C SER A 654 75.07 -59.10 48.24
N ARG A 655 74.10 -59.51 47.42
CA ARG A 655 74.04 -59.21 45.97
C ARG A 655 73.35 -57.88 45.67
N VAL A 656 72.43 -57.43 46.52
CA VAL A 656 71.78 -56.12 46.46
C VAL A 656 72.79 -55.01 46.80
N GLY A 657 73.73 -55.25 47.71
CA GLY A 657 74.87 -54.35 47.92
C GLY A 657 75.83 -54.21 46.72
N ASP A 658 75.81 -55.15 45.78
CA ASP A 658 76.55 -55.08 44.51
C ASP A 658 75.67 -54.56 43.34
N LEU A 659 74.34 -54.42 43.53
CA LEU A 659 73.35 -53.95 42.55
C LEU A 659 72.79 -52.55 42.85
N GLU A 660 73.29 -51.85 43.88
CA GLU A 660 73.18 -50.38 44.04
C GLU A 660 74.09 -49.61 43.02
N GLY A 661 74.44 -50.25 41.90
CA GLY A 661 75.12 -49.68 40.74
C GLY A 661 74.27 -49.63 39.46
N GLU A 662 73.08 -50.23 39.46
CA GLU A 662 72.20 -50.27 38.29
C GLU A 662 70.95 -49.41 38.52
N VAL A 663 70.90 -48.29 37.80
CA VAL A 663 69.84 -47.27 37.77
C VAL A 663 68.54 -47.84 37.15
N PRO A 664 67.32 -47.42 37.56
CA PRO A 664 66.07 -47.80 36.90
C PRO A 664 65.84 -47.10 35.55
N ASP A 665 65.15 -47.81 34.66
CA ASP A 665 64.84 -47.55 33.25
C ASP A 665 64.50 -46.09 32.82
N PRO A 666 65.16 -45.52 31.79
CA PRO A 666 64.80 -44.21 31.23
C PRO A 666 63.43 -44.21 30.52
N ASP A 667 62.96 -45.37 30.02
CA ASP A 667 61.73 -45.45 29.22
C ASP A 667 60.45 -45.17 30.06
N LEU A 668 60.48 -45.43 31.38
CA LEU A 668 59.37 -45.11 32.28
C LEU A 668 59.28 -43.61 32.58
N VAL A 669 60.41 -42.90 32.57
CA VAL A 669 60.48 -41.44 32.81
C VAL A 669 59.98 -40.68 31.58
N ASP A 670 60.28 -41.19 30.38
CA ASP A 670 59.80 -40.61 29.13
C ASP A 670 58.29 -40.79 28.97
N ALA A 671 57.74 -41.96 29.30
CA ALA A 671 56.29 -42.19 29.27
C ALA A 671 55.51 -41.26 30.21
N LEU A 672 55.99 -41.07 31.44
CA LEU A 672 55.37 -40.16 32.42
C LEU A 672 55.47 -38.68 32.02
N SER A 673 56.47 -38.32 31.21
CA SER A 673 56.64 -36.95 30.73
C SER A 673 55.66 -36.64 29.60
N VAL A 674 55.38 -37.60 28.71
CA VAL A 674 54.36 -37.48 27.65
C VAL A 674 52.96 -37.33 28.25
N ASP A 675 52.62 -38.15 29.25
CA ASP A 675 51.31 -38.07 29.92
C ASP A 675 51.11 -36.73 30.64
N LEU A 676 52.17 -36.17 31.24
CA LEU A 676 52.12 -34.85 31.88
C LEU A 676 51.90 -33.71 30.88
N GLU A 677 52.46 -33.81 29.69
CA GLU A 677 52.30 -32.80 28.64
C GLU A 677 50.89 -32.85 28.02
N ALA A 678 50.34 -34.05 27.86
CA ALA A 678 48.95 -34.24 27.45
C ALA A 678 47.95 -33.72 28.50
N LEU A 679 48.22 -33.96 29.79
CA LEU A 679 47.37 -33.44 30.87
C LEU A 679 47.40 -31.91 30.92
N ARG A 680 48.56 -31.30 30.63
CA ARG A 680 48.70 -29.85 30.58
C ARG A 680 47.90 -29.22 29.44
N GLY A 681 47.95 -29.81 28.24
CA GLY A 681 47.16 -29.32 27.10
C GLY A 681 45.66 -29.33 27.40
N ARG A 682 45.15 -30.39 28.04
CA ARG A 682 43.74 -30.48 28.44
C ARG A 682 43.32 -29.45 29.50
N VAL A 683 44.26 -29.04 30.37
CA VAL A 683 44.00 -27.98 31.34
C VAL A 683 43.95 -26.61 30.66
N GLU A 684 44.86 -26.35 29.72
CA GLU A 684 44.88 -25.09 28.96
C GLU A 684 43.62 -24.93 28.09
N GLU A 685 43.12 -26.02 27.48
CA GLU A 685 41.86 -26.03 26.72
C GLU A 685 40.62 -25.83 27.60
N LEU A 686 40.61 -26.42 28.80
CA LEU A 686 39.54 -26.21 29.76
C LEU A 686 39.52 -24.78 30.30
N GLU A 687 40.69 -24.16 30.50
CA GLU A 687 40.79 -22.76 30.92
C GLU A 687 40.23 -21.81 29.84
N ALA A 688 40.50 -22.08 28.56
CA ALA A 688 39.93 -21.29 27.45
C ALA A 688 38.40 -21.42 27.39
N SER A 689 37.87 -22.65 27.44
CA SER A 689 36.43 -22.90 27.39
C SER A 689 35.66 -22.26 28.56
N VAL A 690 36.28 -22.16 29.74
CA VAL A 690 35.68 -21.48 30.89
C VAL A 690 35.68 -19.96 30.71
N GLU A 691 36.72 -19.38 30.10
CA GLU A 691 36.79 -17.95 29.82
C GLU A 691 35.74 -17.54 28.78
N ASP A 692 35.62 -18.29 27.68
CA ASP A 692 34.64 -18.02 26.63
C ASP A 692 33.19 -18.06 27.17
N ARG A 693 32.87 -19.07 28.00
CA ARG A 693 31.57 -19.15 28.67
C ARG A 693 31.32 -18.01 29.65
N PHE A 694 32.36 -17.51 30.30
CA PHE A 694 32.22 -16.40 31.23
C PHE A 694 31.93 -15.11 30.47
N GLN A 695 32.57 -14.87 29.33
CA GLN A 695 32.27 -13.74 28.45
C GLN A 695 30.85 -13.81 27.88
N ASP A 696 30.44 -14.96 27.35
CA ASP A 696 29.06 -15.19 26.87
C ASP A 696 28.02 -14.89 27.96
N THR A 697 28.29 -15.34 29.19
CA THR A 697 27.39 -15.06 30.33
C THR A 697 27.36 -13.57 30.68
N GLN A 698 28.46 -12.84 30.51
CA GLN A 698 28.51 -11.40 30.77
C GLN A 698 27.76 -10.60 29.70
N ASP A 699 27.93 -10.96 28.43
CA ASP A 699 27.28 -10.30 27.31
C ASP A 699 25.76 -10.47 27.41
N ARG A 700 25.30 -11.69 27.71
CA ARG A 700 23.87 -11.96 27.97
C ARG A 700 23.30 -11.22 29.17
N LEU A 701 24.10 -11.00 30.21
CA LEU A 701 23.66 -10.26 31.39
C LEU A 701 23.49 -8.77 31.07
N GLN A 702 24.32 -8.25 30.15
CA GLN A 702 24.22 -6.89 29.67
C GLN A 702 22.99 -6.70 28.77
N THR A 703 22.73 -7.62 27.84
CA THR A 703 21.49 -7.61 27.04
C THR A 703 20.25 -7.61 27.93
N VAL A 704 20.21 -8.45 28.97
CA VAL A 704 19.08 -8.49 29.90
C VAL A 704 18.94 -7.18 30.71
N GLU A 705 20.03 -6.47 30.98
CA GLU A 705 19.99 -5.16 31.65
C GLU A 705 19.41 -4.10 30.70
N ASP A 706 19.82 -4.11 29.43
CA ASP A 706 19.31 -3.21 28.40
C ASP A 706 17.82 -3.47 28.10
N ASP A 707 17.40 -4.73 28.03
CA ASP A 707 15.99 -5.13 27.86
C ASP A 707 15.10 -4.66 29.03
N LEU A 708 15.63 -4.75 30.27
CA LEU A 708 14.90 -4.29 31.45
C LEU A 708 14.71 -2.77 31.46
N ASP A 709 15.70 -2.02 31.00
CA ASP A 709 15.60 -0.57 30.87
C ASP A 709 14.60 -0.18 29.77
N ALA A 710 14.52 -0.92 28.66
CA ALA A 710 13.52 -0.72 27.61
C ALA A 710 12.09 -1.03 28.11
N ILE A 711 11.92 -2.11 28.89
CA ILE A 711 10.61 -2.44 29.50
C ILE A 711 10.18 -1.37 30.51
N ASP A 712 11.10 -0.84 31.32
CA ASP A 712 10.79 0.25 32.26
C ASP A 712 10.45 1.57 31.53
N ALA A 713 11.02 1.82 30.35
CA ALA A 713 10.66 2.96 29.49
C ALA A 713 9.25 2.80 28.91
N ASN A 714 8.93 1.64 28.34
CA ASN A 714 7.59 1.33 27.80
C ASN A 714 6.50 1.30 28.90
N ALA A 715 6.87 0.99 30.15
CA ALA A 715 5.96 1.08 31.29
C ALA A 715 5.70 2.54 31.73
N ALA A 716 6.54 3.49 31.32
CA ALA A 716 6.37 4.92 31.61
C ALA A 716 5.42 5.62 30.62
N ASP A 717 5.06 4.99 29.49
CA ASP A 717 4.04 5.45 28.52
C ASP A 717 2.59 5.29 29.03
N ALA A 718 2.41 5.31 30.35
CA ALA A 718 1.12 5.37 31.01
C ALA A 718 0.34 6.69 30.74
N GLU A 719 0.96 7.67 30.10
CA GLU A 719 0.29 8.92 29.67
C GLU A 719 -0.56 8.70 28.40
N GLU A 720 -0.21 7.75 27.55
CA GLU A 720 -0.97 7.41 26.34
C GLU A 720 -2.27 6.68 26.70
N LEU A 721 -2.21 5.70 27.62
CA LEU A 721 -3.40 5.01 28.14
C LEU A 721 -4.38 5.97 28.83
N ALA A 722 -3.89 7.00 29.53
CA ALA A 722 -4.75 8.00 30.16
C ALA A 722 -5.45 8.90 29.14
N THR A 723 -4.83 9.11 27.98
CA THR A 723 -5.40 9.90 26.87
C THR A 723 -6.46 9.07 26.14
N ILE A 724 -6.15 7.81 25.83
CA ILE A 724 -7.10 6.87 25.22
C ILE A 724 -8.32 6.64 26.13
N GLU A 725 -8.14 6.51 27.45
CA GLU A 725 -9.26 6.37 28.40
C GLU A 725 -10.16 7.62 28.42
N SER A 726 -9.58 8.82 28.25
CA SER A 726 -10.33 10.08 28.14
C SER A 726 -11.11 10.18 26.82
N ASP A 727 -10.51 9.72 25.72
CA ASP A 727 -11.13 9.76 24.40
C ASP A 727 -12.27 8.74 24.29
N VAL A 728 -12.08 7.52 24.82
CA VAL A 728 -13.14 6.50 24.93
C VAL A 728 -14.32 7.01 25.75
N ALA A 729 -14.08 7.65 26.90
CA ALA A 729 -15.15 8.23 27.70
C ALA A 729 -15.92 9.36 26.98
N THR A 730 -15.23 10.11 26.10
CA THR A 730 -15.87 11.14 25.28
C THR A 730 -16.71 10.52 24.18
N LEU A 731 -16.19 9.48 23.53
CA LEU A 731 -16.87 8.73 22.46
C LEU A 731 -18.15 8.05 22.98
N GLU A 732 -18.09 7.41 24.15
CA GLU A 732 -19.26 6.83 24.81
C GLU A 732 -20.38 7.86 25.04
N SER A 733 -20.04 9.06 25.51
CA SER A 733 -21.03 10.14 25.68
C SER A 733 -21.65 10.59 24.36
N THR A 734 -20.86 10.66 23.28
CA THR A 734 -21.39 11.06 21.97
C THR A 734 -22.31 10.01 21.36
N VAL A 735 -22.03 8.72 21.61
CA VAL A 735 -22.89 7.63 21.17
C VAL A 735 -24.21 7.64 21.93
N GLU A 736 -24.19 7.83 23.26
CA GLU A 736 -25.42 7.93 24.05
C GLU A 736 -26.33 9.09 23.58
N ASP A 737 -25.74 10.25 23.24
CA ASP A 737 -26.48 11.40 22.72
C ASP A 737 -27.07 11.11 21.33
N ALA A 738 -26.31 10.46 20.43
CA ALA A 738 -26.77 10.10 19.09
C ALA A 738 -27.89 9.05 19.11
N GLU A 739 -27.83 8.08 20.04
CA GLU A 739 -28.89 7.10 20.25
C GLU A 739 -30.19 7.75 20.76
N ALA A 740 -30.07 8.75 21.64
CA ALA A 740 -31.21 9.52 22.12
C ALA A 740 -31.88 10.32 20.99
N ASP A 741 -31.08 10.97 20.15
CA ASP A 741 -31.56 11.72 18.98
C ASP A 741 -32.26 10.80 17.97
N ARG A 742 -31.71 9.62 17.72
CA ARG A 742 -32.32 8.60 16.85
C ARG A 742 -33.69 8.16 17.38
N ALA A 743 -33.79 7.91 18.69
CA ALA A 743 -35.06 7.51 19.32
C ALA A 743 -36.13 8.62 19.22
N GLU A 744 -35.73 9.90 19.31
CA GLU A 744 -36.64 11.03 19.12
C GLU A 744 -37.09 11.13 17.65
N LEU A 745 -36.19 10.91 16.70
CA LEU A 745 -36.48 10.94 15.27
C LEU A 745 -37.46 9.83 14.86
N ASP A 746 -37.27 8.61 15.37
CA ASP A 746 -38.18 7.48 15.13
C ASP A 746 -39.58 7.77 15.68
N GLY A 747 -39.68 8.37 16.88
CA GLY A 747 -40.95 8.81 17.45
C GLY A 747 -41.66 9.84 16.57
N ALA A 748 -40.91 10.79 16.01
CA ALA A 748 -41.45 11.79 15.09
C ALA A 748 -41.94 11.18 13.77
N PHE A 749 -41.25 10.18 13.24
CA PHE A 749 -41.69 9.45 12.03
C PHE A 749 -42.97 8.63 12.28
N ASP A 750 -43.09 8.01 13.45
CA ASP A 750 -44.30 7.29 13.85
C ASP A 750 -45.52 8.21 13.96
N ASP A 751 -45.35 9.38 14.61
CA ASP A 751 -46.40 10.39 14.71
C ASP A 751 -46.80 10.92 13.32
N LEU A 752 -45.84 11.22 12.44
CA LEU A 752 -46.12 11.66 11.07
C LEU A 752 -46.86 10.59 10.25
N ARG A 753 -46.50 9.33 10.41
CA ARG A 753 -47.17 8.21 9.74
C ARG A 753 -48.60 8.05 10.22
N ALA A 754 -48.84 8.24 11.52
CA ALA A 754 -50.18 8.22 12.11
C ALA A 754 -51.06 9.37 11.57
N ASP A 755 -50.51 10.58 11.50
CA ASP A 755 -51.22 11.75 10.96
C ASP A 755 -51.55 11.59 9.46
N HIS A 756 -50.61 11.10 8.66
CA HIS A 756 -50.86 10.79 7.25
C HIS A 756 -51.90 9.67 7.08
N GLY A 757 -51.86 8.64 7.93
CA GLY A 757 -52.87 7.58 7.93
C GLY A 757 -54.27 8.12 8.19
N ALA A 758 -54.42 9.00 9.19
CA ALA A 758 -55.70 9.64 9.51
C ALA A 758 -56.19 10.55 8.36
N ALA A 759 -55.29 11.30 7.73
CA ALA A 759 -55.65 12.15 6.59
C ALA A 759 -56.11 11.35 5.36
N ILE A 760 -55.52 10.17 5.14
CA ILE A 760 -55.95 9.25 4.07
C ILE A 760 -57.33 8.70 4.39
N GLU A 761 -57.60 8.25 5.62
CA GLU A 761 -58.92 7.76 6.03
C GLU A 761 -60.02 8.83 5.85
N ASP A 762 -59.74 10.07 6.23
CA ASP A 762 -60.67 11.20 6.04
C ASP A 762 -60.92 11.46 4.54
N LEU A 763 -59.88 11.37 3.69
CA LEU A 763 -60.00 11.57 2.25
C LEU A 763 -60.81 10.44 1.58
N GLU A 764 -60.60 9.19 2.02
CA GLU A 764 -61.38 8.04 1.55
C GLU A 764 -62.85 8.18 1.92
N ALA A 765 -63.16 8.69 3.11
CA ALA A 765 -64.53 8.98 3.54
C ALA A 765 -65.17 10.09 2.67
N ASP A 766 -64.45 11.17 2.40
CA ASP A 766 -64.91 12.26 1.52
C ASP A 766 -65.18 11.76 0.08
N VAL A 767 -64.33 10.87 -0.44
CA VAL A 767 -64.51 10.26 -1.76
C VAL A 767 -65.76 9.37 -1.79
N ALA A 768 -65.97 8.54 -0.76
CA ALA A 768 -67.15 7.69 -0.65
C ALA A 768 -68.46 8.49 -0.56
N ASP A 769 -68.45 9.60 0.18
CA ASP A 769 -69.57 10.55 0.26
C ASP A 769 -69.82 11.23 -1.10
N LEU A 770 -68.76 11.58 -1.83
CA LEU A 770 -68.85 12.18 -3.16
C LEU A 770 -69.41 11.19 -4.20
N GLU A 771 -68.97 9.93 -4.18
CA GLU A 771 -69.50 8.86 -5.04
C GLU A 771 -70.99 8.64 -4.78
N THR A 772 -71.40 8.58 -3.51
CA THR A 772 -72.80 8.45 -3.12
C THR A 772 -73.63 9.65 -3.61
N ALA A 773 -73.09 10.87 -3.47
CA ALA A 773 -73.74 12.09 -3.95
C ALA A 773 -73.89 12.13 -5.48
N VAL A 774 -72.92 11.57 -6.22
CA VAL A 774 -72.95 11.46 -7.68
C VAL A 774 -73.99 10.43 -8.13
N GLU A 775 -74.17 9.31 -7.42
CA GLU A 775 -75.18 8.30 -7.75
C GLU A 775 -76.63 8.76 -7.50
N GLU A 776 -76.84 9.73 -6.60
CA GLU A 776 -78.18 10.23 -6.26
C GLU A 776 -78.69 11.37 -7.19
N PHE A 777 -77.90 11.80 -8.18
CA PHE A 777 -78.27 12.93 -9.04
C PHE A 777 -79.30 12.55 -10.13
N PRO A 778 -80.49 13.19 -10.18
CA PRO A 778 -81.44 13.01 -11.27
C PRO A 778 -80.99 13.80 -12.50
N ASP A 779 -80.98 13.14 -13.66
CA ASP A 779 -80.84 13.73 -15.00
C ASP A 779 -81.93 14.80 -15.24
N ASP A 780 -81.71 16.05 -14.82
CA ASP A 780 -82.22 17.24 -15.51
C ASP A 780 -81.66 18.54 -14.90
N SER A 781 -80.69 19.11 -15.62
CA SER A 781 -80.32 20.53 -15.71
C SER A 781 -80.27 21.38 -14.43
N VAL A 782 -79.05 21.75 -14.03
CA VAL A 782 -78.53 23.10 -13.70
C VAL A 782 -77.34 22.91 -12.75
N GLY A 783 -76.11 23.14 -13.24
CA GLY A 783 -74.93 22.97 -12.38
C GLY A 783 -73.60 23.54 -12.90
N ILE A 784 -73.58 24.32 -13.98
CA ILE A 784 -72.33 24.89 -14.52
C ILE A 784 -71.62 25.79 -13.49
N THR A 785 -72.37 26.50 -12.64
CA THR A 785 -71.80 27.38 -11.60
C THR A 785 -71.25 26.62 -10.39
N GLN A 786 -71.76 25.42 -10.10
CA GLN A 786 -71.28 24.61 -8.97
C GLN A 786 -69.99 23.87 -9.34
N HIS A 787 -69.87 23.43 -10.60
CA HIS A 787 -68.62 22.87 -11.14
C HIS A 787 -67.51 23.92 -11.28
N GLN A 788 -67.83 25.17 -11.65
CA GLN A 788 -66.83 26.24 -11.66
C GLN A 788 -66.28 26.56 -10.27
N ASN A 789 -67.11 26.55 -9.22
CA ASN A 789 -66.62 26.78 -7.86
C ASN A 789 -65.80 25.61 -7.31
N ALA A 790 -66.08 24.37 -7.73
CA ALA A 790 -65.28 23.21 -7.35
C ALA A 790 -63.91 23.22 -8.05
N ILE A 791 -63.88 23.55 -9.35
CA ILE A 791 -62.65 23.66 -10.12
C ILE A 791 -61.79 24.82 -9.59
N THR A 792 -62.35 26.00 -9.35
CA THR A 792 -61.61 27.13 -8.76
C THR A 792 -61.11 26.84 -7.34
N ARG A 793 -61.79 25.97 -6.58
CA ARG A 793 -61.33 25.53 -5.25
C ARG A 793 -60.17 24.52 -5.34
N VAL A 794 -60.18 23.65 -6.35
CA VAL A 794 -59.07 22.72 -6.62
C VAL A 794 -57.85 23.48 -7.16
N GLU A 795 -58.06 24.42 -8.09
CA GLU A 795 -57.00 25.31 -8.60
C GLU A 795 -56.36 26.12 -7.47
N SER A 796 -57.16 26.71 -6.57
CA SER A 796 -56.62 27.46 -5.42
C SER A 796 -55.89 26.57 -4.40
N ARG A 797 -56.22 25.29 -4.30
CA ARG A 797 -55.48 24.32 -3.46
C ARG A 797 -54.19 23.88 -4.12
N MET A 798 -54.17 23.72 -5.45
CA MET A 798 -52.96 23.40 -6.19
C MET A 798 -51.97 24.56 -6.17
N ASP A 799 -52.43 25.81 -6.34
CA ASP A 799 -51.57 27.00 -6.22
C ASP A 799 -50.97 27.14 -4.80
N GLU A 800 -51.72 26.77 -3.76
CA GLU A 800 -51.24 26.85 -2.37
C GLU A 800 -50.24 25.73 -2.05
N ILE A 801 -50.43 24.53 -2.61
CA ILE A 801 -49.47 23.42 -2.52
C ILE A 801 -48.19 23.72 -3.31
N GLU A 802 -48.30 24.28 -4.51
CA GLU A 802 -47.16 24.68 -5.35
C GLU A 802 -46.35 25.79 -4.68
N LYS A 803 -47.02 26.71 -3.99
CA LYS A 803 -46.36 27.73 -3.17
C LYS A 803 -45.63 27.14 -1.96
N THR A 804 -46.23 26.17 -1.25
CA THR A 804 -45.54 25.50 -0.14
C THR A 804 -44.35 24.66 -0.59
N ILE A 805 -44.41 24.05 -1.77
CA ILE A 805 -43.29 23.28 -2.33
C ILE A 805 -42.16 24.24 -2.74
N ALA A 806 -42.48 25.36 -3.38
CA ALA A 806 -41.49 26.39 -3.72
C ALA A 806 -40.86 27.07 -2.48
N GLU A 807 -41.62 27.23 -1.39
CA GLU A 807 -41.10 27.72 -0.10
C GLU A 807 -40.26 26.67 0.64
N VAL A 808 -40.46 25.37 0.38
CA VAL A 808 -39.63 24.28 0.93
C VAL A 808 -38.33 24.14 0.14
N ASP A 809 -38.36 24.21 -1.19
CA ASP A 809 -37.15 24.20 -2.05
C ASP A 809 -36.24 25.41 -1.79
N ALA A 810 -36.81 26.61 -1.71
CA ALA A 810 -36.03 27.82 -1.44
C ALA A 810 -35.40 27.86 -0.02
N ASN A 811 -35.90 27.04 0.92
CA ASN A 811 -35.34 26.91 2.26
C ASN A 811 -34.40 25.70 2.39
N ALA A 812 -34.37 24.79 1.41
CA ALA A 812 -33.42 23.68 1.35
C ALA A 812 -32.04 24.11 0.81
N GLU A 813 -31.97 25.18 0.01
CA GLU A 813 -30.72 25.75 -0.51
C GLU A 813 -29.91 26.58 0.52
N SER A 814 -30.41 26.83 1.73
CA SER A 814 -29.66 27.50 2.81
C SER A 814 -29.54 26.59 4.04
N GLY A 815 -28.32 26.09 4.30
CA GLY A 815 -28.01 25.04 5.29
C GLY A 815 -28.34 25.29 6.79
N PRO A 816 -27.81 24.47 7.71
CA PRO A 816 -28.62 23.44 8.37
C PRO A 816 -29.13 23.82 9.79
N GLY A 817 -30.23 23.17 10.18
CA GLY A 817 -30.48 22.75 11.57
C GLY A 817 -31.30 23.66 12.50
N ARG A 818 -31.43 24.97 12.26
CA ARG A 818 -32.10 25.88 13.23
C ARG A 818 -33.47 26.43 12.82
N ALA A 819 -33.82 26.35 11.53
CA ALA A 819 -35.05 26.94 11.00
C ALA A 819 -36.28 26.01 11.08
N ALA A 820 -36.07 24.68 11.05
CA ALA A 820 -37.15 23.69 11.00
C ALA A 820 -38.12 23.79 12.20
N ILE A 821 -37.60 24.05 13.40
CA ILE A 821 -38.39 24.15 14.65
C ILE A 821 -39.23 25.44 14.68
N LEU A 822 -38.74 26.55 14.11
CA LEU A 822 -39.47 27.82 14.04
C LEU A 822 -40.59 27.79 12.99
N VAL A 823 -40.39 27.08 11.88
CA VAL A 823 -41.39 26.90 10.81
C VAL A 823 -42.53 26.00 11.29
N LEU A 824 -42.22 24.90 11.99
CA LEU A 824 -43.22 24.03 12.63
C LEU A 824 -44.05 24.77 13.69
N GLY A 825 -43.41 25.64 14.48
CA GLY A 825 -44.08 26.48 15.48
C GLY A 825 -45.04 27.52 14.90
N LEU A 826 -44.73 28.09 13.74
CA LEU A 826 -45.59 29.06 13.03
C LEU A 826 -46.76 28.38 12.31
N GLY A 827 -46.55 27.17 11.76
CA GLY A 827 -47.61 26.35 11.16
C GLY A 827 -48.69 25.95 12.16
N LEU A 828 -48.29 25.49 13.36
CA LEU A 828 -49.22 25.12 14.44
C LEU A 828 -50.05 26.30 14.97
N ALA A 829 -49.49 27.52 14.98
CA ALA A 829 -50.21 28.73 15.39
C ALA A 829 -51.30 29.14 14.38
N ALA A 830 -51.07 28.93 13.08
CA ALA A 830 -52.05 29.22 12.03
C ALA A 830 -53.24 28.24 12.06
N VAL A 831 -52.97 26.95 12.27
CA VAL A 831 -53.99 25.89 12.42
C VAL A 831 -54.82 26.12 13.70
N GLY A 832 -54.20 26.52 14.80
CA GLY A 832 -54.89 26.90 16.04
C GLY A 832 -55.83 28.11 15.89
N GLY A 833 -55.47 29.10 15.08
CA GLY A 833 -56.31 30.26 14.77
C GLY A 833 -57.57 29.91 13.96
N LEU A 834 -57.43 28.96 13.02
CA LEU A 834 -58.52 28.45 12.18
C LEU A 834 -59.51 27.60 13.01
N GLY A 835 -58.99 26.76 13.92
CA GLY A 835 -59.78 25.98 14.87
C GLY A 835 -60.57 26.85 15.86
N ALA A 836 -59.97 27.93 16.38
CA ALA A 836 -60.65 28.88 17.27
C ALA A 836 -61.76 29.68 16.56
N GLY A 837 -61.60 30.00 15.26
CA GLY A 837 -62.61 30.66 14.44
C GLY A 837 -63.84 29.76 14.17
N LEU A 838 -63.62 28.47 13.94
CA LEU A 838 -64.69 27.48 13.75
C LEU A 838 -65.41 27.12 15.06
N ALA A 839 -64.68 27.07 16.18
CA ALA A 839 -65.25 26.81 17.51
C ALA A 839 -66.13 27.97 18.05
N THR A 840 -65.82 29.21 17.67
CA THR A 840 -66.63 30.40 18.03
C THR A 840 -67.90 30.52 17.18
N LEU A 841 -67.89 30.02 15.94
CA LEU A 841 -69.07 29.93 15.08
C LEU A 841 -70.04 28.81 15.50
N SER A 842 -69.58 27.84 16.30
CA SER A 842 -70.36 26.70 16.81
C SER A 842 -70.76 26.80 18.30
N ASP A 843 -70.53 27.97 18.94
CA ASP A 843 -70.88 28.28 20.35
C ASP A 843 -70.18 27.37 21.40
N GLN A 844 -69.05 26.75 21.04
CA GLN A 844 -68.25 25.88 21.92
C GLN A 844 -67.02 26.60 22.47
N VAL A 845 -67.26 27.59 23.34
CA VAL A 845 -66.23 28.48 23.91
C VAL A 845 -65.14 27.73 24.71
N ALA A 846 -65.43 26.54 25.24
CA ALA A 846 -64.45 25.73 25.96
C ALA A 846 -63.39 25.08 25.05
N LEU A 847 -63.75 24.75 23.80
CA LEU A 847 -62.83 24.15 22.83
C LEU A 847 -61.94 25.21 22.17
N ALA A 848 -62.44 26.43 21.99
CA ALA A 848 -61.66 27.56 21.48
C ALA A 848 -60.43 27.90 22.35
N GLY A 849 -60.51 27.67 23.67
CA GLY A 849 -59.36 27.87 24.57
C GLY A 849 -58.27 26.80 24.43
N GLY A 850 -58.64 25.57 24.05
CA GLY A 850 -57.69 24.47 23.82
C GLY A 850 -56.85 24.67 22.56
N PHE A 851 -57.48 25.12 21.47
CA PHE A 851 -56.81 25.39 20.20
C PHE A 851 -55.80 26.55 20.24
N VAL A 852 -55.90 27.44 21.23
CA VAL A 852 -54.95 28.56 21.42
C VAL A 852 -53.93 28.26 22.51
N GLY A 853 -54.31 27.53 23.57
CA GLY A 853 -53.44 27.28 24.72
C GLY A 853 -52.35 26.24 24.49
N VAL A 854 -52.64 25.18 23.74
CA VAL A 854 -51.70 24.09 23.46
C VAL A 854 -50.50 24.53 22.60
N PRO A 855 -50.68 25.24 21.46
CA PRO A 855 -49.54 25.69 20.66
C PRO A 855 -48.70 26.77 21.35
N LEU A 856 -49.30 27.62 22.19
CA LEU A 856 -48.56 28.67 22.93
C LEU A 856 -47.66 28.09 24.02
N VAL A 857 -48.04 26.96 24.62
CA VAL A 857 -47.20 26.23 25.58
C VAL A 857 -46.05 25.52 24.87
N ALA A 858 -46.29 24.92 23.70
CA ALA A 858 -45.25 24.30 22.88
C ALA A 858 -44.18 25.32 22.42
N VAL A 859 -44.59 26.53 22.00
CA VAL A 859 -43.67 27.61 21.63
C VAL A 859 -42.86 28.14 22.83
N VAL A 860 -43.47 28.22 24.02
CA VAL A 860 -42.77 28.66 25.24
C VAL A 860 -41.81 27.60 25.77
N VAL A 861 -42.12 26.31 25.60
CA VAL A 861 -41.24 25.19 25.96
C VAL A 861 -40.05 25.11 24.98
N ALA A 862 -40.30 25.24 23.68
CA ALA A 862 -39.24 25.30 22.66
C ALA A 862 -38.29 26.49 22.87
N TRP A 863 -38.79 27.65 23.31
CA TRP A 863 -37.98 28.84 23.62
C TRP A 863 -37.17 28.73 24.93
N TYR A 864 -37.50 27.77 25.81
CA TYR A 864 -36.82 27.59 27.10
C TYR A 864 -35.78 26.45 27.08
N VAL A 865 -35.79 25.62 26.03
CA VAL A 865 -34.89 24.48 25.83
C VAL A 865 -33.77 24.81 24.81
N SER A 866 -33.89 25.92 24.06
CA SER A 866 -32.78 26.59 23.36
C SER A 866 -32.04 27.57 24.27
#